data_AF-A0AAD5SQ19-F1
#
_entry.id   AF-A0AAD5SQ19-F1
#
_cell.length_a   1.000
_cell.length_b   1.000
_cell.length_c   1.000
_cell.angle_alpha   90.00
_cell.angle_beta   90.00
_cell.angle_gamma   90.00
#
_symmetry.space_group_name_H-M   'P 1'
#
loop_
_entity.id
_entity.type
_entity.pdbx_description
1 polymer ?
#
loop_
_entity_poly.entity_id
_entity_poly.type
_entity_poly.pdbx_seq_one_letter_code
_entity_poly.pdbx_strand_id
1 'polypeptide(L)'
;MKFHEVAFHQRLDDTASTVRRILHATRNPVAPADTPHSYTNKYELVEFVSVSALAAVLNVLETLGLTQEKMKQIVKWAAFRSVMLRFISTETCTFVKECLFSLSESPEIETQTSKAGWPLSSKTEVSKVSITVTEYVYALENSWTLLLYEGSDPENKIVLQSRSGTSEIKTQLKDVSPFPKISVGAPIDVNITFLLKLITSNQQISFSVDRTDKDCHTPRRNKDVDESITFFSEFSNWSNKIEQFLVPSLSGKLQNHNLDLLSLDSSNVFVPIVPMFEEAGLERIENAKLAVGESALVQLKSQETPAQDEVRVLLSINDADQFLAEQKRSLDEKLSGVTKSFPTTGLMSVAEAKLVVIFKHAKDISYRFILSVDYVEHLLRTQLISAIGKEIQLDDFSLYMRSHYRKLFKQNFQPRPFSHAVRQPDHFPEGTVSIEQTLKSSDDPILTLSKSLEPAHVTFSINSATTISVNASRHIHAAVFHSFGRESVSSVKLVARARQFSSFMLLIGTVVSSTAFDPKHAFIVQNKDEYVVPLVLEMIASGKQFRDAIESLSPEMQRFAKAYREVQLESTLFGILIIQIKPQLEKLLNLPHDSLTKEIQLTQDIMDMFLQYQIPSDLMTFDGPPEDLVADKITRVGQYVGNLKQM
;
A
#
# COMPACT_ATOMS: atom_id res chain seq x y z
N MET A 1 9.59 4.21 -0.66
CA MET A 1 8.68 4.38 -1.82
C MET A 1 9.53 4.17 -3.06
N LYS A 2 9.10 3.36 -4.04
CA LYS A 2 9.81 3.34 -5.34
C LYS A 2 9.49 4.66 -6.04
N PHE A 3 10.51 5.38 -6.50
CA PHE A 3 10.31 6.59 -7.29
C PHE A 3 9.63 6.21 -8.61
N HIS A 4 8.46 6.79 -8.90
CA HIS A 4 7.71 6.51 -10.11
C HIS A 4 8.16 7.45 -11.23
N GLU A 5 9.27 7.08 -11.87
CA GLU A 5 9.96 7.89 -12.89
C GLU A 5 9.04 8.40 -14.00
N VAL A 6 8.27 7.51 -14.64
CA VAL A 6 7.38 7.88 -15.76
C VAL A 6 6.37 8.96 -15.38
N ALA A 7 5.71 8.81 -14.23
CA ALA A 7 4.71 9.76 -13.76
C ALA A 7 5.34 11.10 -13.35
N PHE A 8 6.59 11.09 -12.86
CA PHE A 8 7.33 12.31 -12.54
C PHE A 8 7.73 13.06 -13.82
N HIS A 9 8.27 12.37 -14.83
CA HIS A 9 8.66 13.00 -16.09
C HIS A 9 7.48 13.67 -16.81
N GLN A 10 6.33 13.00 -16.89
CA GLN A 10 5.12 13.61 -17.46
C GLN A 10 4.74 14.92 -16.73
N ARG A 11 4.78 14.93 -15.40
CA ARG A 11 4.50 16.14 -14.61
C ARG A 11 5.54 17.23 -14.80
N LEU A 12 6.80 16.84 -14.97
CA LEU A 12 7.89 17.76 -15.24
C LEU A 12 7.67 18.45 -16.59
N ASP A 13 7.30 17.70 -17.63
CA ASP A 13 7.00 18.24 -18.97
C ASP A 13 5.80 19.20 -18.95
N ASP A 14 4.71 18.82 -18.26
CA ASP A 14 3.55 19.69 -18.06
C ASP A 14 3.95 20.99 -17.34
N THR A 15 4.80 20.88 -16.32
CA THR A 15 5.31 22.03 -15.58
C THR A 15 6.19 22.91 -16.46
N ALA A 16 7.01 22.33 -17.35
CA ALA A 16 7.93 23.08 -18.22
C ALA A 16 7.15 24.00 -19.17
N SER A 17 6.04 23.51 -19.72
CA SER A 17 5.15 24.32 -20.57
C SER A 17 4.59 25.54 -19.82
N THR A 18 4.22 25.36 -18.55
CA THR A 18 3.69 26.43 -17.69
C THR A 18 4.80 27.41 -17.29
N VAL A 19 5.99 26.90 -16.96
CA VAL A 19 7.15 27.73 -16.58
C VAL A 19 7.59 28.61 -17.75
N ARG A 20 7.63 28.10 -18.98
CA ARG A 20 7.91 28.90 -20.19
C ARG A 20 6.90 30.03 -20.39
N ARG A 21 5.62 29.80 -20.05
CA ARG A 21 4.58 30.84 -20.08
C ARG A 21 4.84 31.92 -19.03
N ILE A 22 5.36 31.58 -17.86
CA ILE A 22 5.67 32.53 -16.77
C ILE A 22 6.94 33.33 -17.07
N LEU A 23 8.03 32.65 -17.44
CA LEU A 23 9.37 33.25 -17.57
C LEU A 23 9.67 33.91 -18.94
N HIS A 24 8.66 34.05 -19.80
CA HIS A 24 8.73 34.39 -21.24
C HIS A 24 9.26 33.29 -22.17
N ALA A 25 8.76 33.29 -23.42
CA ALA A 25 9.00 32.26 -24.45
C ALA A 25 10.46 32.12 -24.92
N THR A 26 11.33 33.08 -24.58
CA THR A 26 12.76 33.07 -24.95
C THR A 26 13.61 32.23 -24.00
N ARG A 27 13.05 31.78 -22.87
CA ARG A 27 13.73 30.93 -21.90
C ARG A 27 13.46 29.45 -22.15
N ASN A 28 14.44 28.61 -21.85
CA ASN A 28 14.35 27.18 -22.07
C ASN A 28 14.68 26.37 -20.80
N PRO A 29 13.72 26.28 -19.85
CA PRO A 29 13.84 25.37 -18.72
C PRO A 29 13.73 23.92 -19.21
N VAL A 30 14.64 23.07 -18.74
CA VAL A 30 14.80 21.65 -19.11
C VAL A 30 14.99 20.79 -17.86
N ALA A 31 14.78 19.48 -18.00
CA ALA A 31 15.04 18.56 -16.91
C ALA A 31 16.54 18.54 -16.57
N PRO A 32 16.91 18.39 -15.29
CA PRO A 32 18.30 18.22 -14.90
C PRO A 32 19.01 17.06 -15.62
N ALA A 33 18.29 16.00 -15.97
CA ALA A 33 18.85 14.88 -16.74
C ALA A 33 19.29 15.26 -18.17
N ASP A 34 18.71 16.32 -18.76
CA ASP A 34 18.83 16.65 -20.18
C ASP A 34 19.87 17.75 -20.46
N THR A 35 20.45 18.36 -19.43
CA THR A 35 21.46 19.42 -19.57
C THR A 35 22.73 19.10 -18.78
N PRO A 36 23.92 19.39 -19.31
CA PRO A 36 25.18 19.24 -18.56
C PRO A 36 25.18 20.10 -17.29
N HIS A 37 25.55 19.50 -16.16
CA HIS A 37 25.61 20.19 -14.86
C HIS A 37 26.63 19.52 -13.93
N SER A 38 27.11 20.26 -12.93
CA SER A 38 28.03 19.74 -11.92
C SER A 38 27.30 19.05 -10.77
N TYR A 39 28.03 18.29 -9.95
CA TYR A 39 27.51 17.76 -8.69
C TYR A 39 27.05 18.87 -7.73
N THR A 40 27.78 19.99 -7.69
CA THR A 40 27.43 21.17 -6.88
C THR A 40 26.06 21.74 -7.26
N ASN A 41 25.73 21.77 -8.56
CA ASN A 41 24.43 22.31 -9.00
C ASN A 41 23.23 21.49 -8.50
N LYS A 42 23.45 20.23 -8.10
CA LYS A 42 22.38 19.41 -7.50
C LYS A 42 22.05 19.82 -6.06
N TYR A 43 23.05 20.25 -5.29
CA TYR A 43 22.82 20.84 -3.97
C TYR A 43 22.06 22.15 -4.11
N GLU A 44 22.51 23.00 -5.02
CA GLU A 44 21.87 24.28 -5.28
C GLU A 44 20.43 24.11 -5.80
N LEU A 45 20.15 23.06 -6.59
CA LEU A 45 18.79 22.74 -7.01
C LEU A 45 17.90 22.36 -5.82
N VAL A 46 18.42 21.52 -4.91
CA VAL A 46 17.70 21.15 -3.68
C VAL A 46 17.45 22.38 -2.82
N GLU A 47 18.44 23.24 -2.64
CA GLU A 47 18.29 24.50 -1.90
C GLU A 47 17.23 25.41 -2.54
N PHE A 48 17.26 25.55 -3.87
CA PHE A 48 16.28 26.34 -4.64
C PHE A 48 14.84 25.84 -4.46
N VAL A 49 14.62 24.53 -4.60
CA VAL A 49 13.27 23.96 -4.42
C VAL A 49 12.82 23.98 -2.96
N SER A 50 13.73 23.83 -1.99
CA SER A 50 13.45 23.99 -0.56
C SER A 50 12.98 25.41 -0.24
N VAL A 51 13.74 26.41 -0.67
CA VAL A 51 13.41 27.83 -0.45
C VAL A 51 12.05 28.17 -1.09
N SER A 52 11.83 27.73 -2.33
CA SER A 52 10.57 27.97 -3.03
C SER A 52 9.39 27.28 -2.35
N ALA A 53 9.56 26.04 -1.88
CA ALA A 53 8.51 25.31 -1.17
C ALA A 53 8.16 25.95 0.19
N LEU A 54 9.17 26.38 0.96
CA LEU A 54 8.97 27.06 2.25
C LEU A 54 8.22 28.38 2.06
N ALA A 55 8.61 29.18 1.06
CA ALA A 55 7.92 30.42 0.71
C ALA A 55 6.47 30.15 0.24
N ALA A 56 6.24 29.07 -0.51
CA ALA A 56 4.91 28.68 -0.94
C ALA A 56 3.98 28.32 0.22
N VAL A 57 4.50 27.71 1.29
CA VAL A 57 3.75 27.48 2.53
C VAL A 57 3.42 28.79 3.24
N LEU A 58 4.32 29.78 3.23
CA LEU A 58 4.01 31.10 3.78
C LEU A 58 2.90 31.81 3.00
N ASN A 59 2.87 31.70 1.67
CA ASN A 59 1.75 32.20 0.86
C ASN A 59 0.43 31.52 1.26
N VAL A 60 0.44 30.21 1.51
CA VAL A 60 -0.73 29.48 2.03
C VAL A 60 -1.17 30.04 3.39
N LEU A 61 -0.24 30.27 4.31
CA LEU A 61 -0.55 30.87 5.62
C LEU A 61 -1.07 32.31 5.50
N GLU A 62 -0.56 33.09 4.53
CA GLU A 62 -1.07 34.42 4.20
C GLU A 62 -2.55 34.36 3.81
N THR A 63 -2.89 33.46 2.88
CA THR A 63 -4.28 33.24 2.44
C THR A 63 -5.18 32.77 3.61
N LEU A 64 -4.61 32.07 4.59
CA LEU A 64 -5.29 31.68 5.83
C LEU A 64 -5.41 32.82 6.86
N GLY A 65 -4.93 34.03 6.58
CA GLY A 65 -5.09 35.21 7.44
C GLY A 65 -3.87 35.57 8.30
N LEU A 66 -2.68 35.06 7.95
CA LEU A 66 -1.42 35.50 8.54
C LEU A 66 -0.98 36.82 7.91
N THR A 67 -1.01 37.91 8.69
CA THR A 67 -0.55 39.24 8.26
C THR A 67 0.93 39.45 8.61
N GLN A 68 1.57 40.47 8.03
CA GLN A 68 2.97 40.81 8.37
C GLN A 68 3.16 41.10 9.88
N GLU A 69 2.19 41.73 10.54
CA GLU A 69 2.23 41.99 11.98
C GLU A 69 2.22 40.68 12.79
N LYS A 70 1.29 39.77 12.46
CA LYS A 70 1.21 38.44 13.09
C LYS A 70 2.48 37.63 12.81
N MET A 71 3.06 37.73 11.60
CA MET A 71 4.32 37.08 11.24
C MET A 71 5.47 37.49 12.16
N LYS A 72 5.67 38.80 12.36
CA LYS A 72 6.73 39.32 13.26
C LYS A 72 6.58 38.78 14.68
N GLN A 73 5.34 38.65 15.15
CA GLN A 73 5.05 38.12 16.48
C GLN A 73 5.42 36.62 16.59
N ILE A 74 5.02 35.79 15.63
CA ILE A 74 5.31 34.35 15.69
C ILE A 74 6.78 34.02 15.43
N VAL A 75 7.49 34.81 14.63
CA VAL A 75 8.96 34.69 14.47
C VAL A 75 9.65 34.98 15.81
N LYS A 76 9.17 35.98 16.56
CA LYS A 76 9.65 36.26 17.92
C LYS A 76 9.38 35.10 18.87
N TRP A 77 8.21 34.46 18.80
CA TRP A 77 7.90 33.26 19.60
C TRP A 77 8.85 32.11 19.28
N ALA A 78 9.08 31.83 17.99
CA ALA A 78 9.92 30.73 17.52
C ALA A 78 11.38 30.80 17.99
N ALA A 79 11.86 31.99 18.36
CA ALA A 79 13.19 32.19 18.93
C ALA A 79 13.34 31.59 20.34
N PHE A 80 12.24 31.49 21.10
CA PHE A 80 12.27 31.06 22.51
C PHE A 80 11.49 29.76 22.77
N ARG A 81 10.39 29.55 22.05
CA ARG A 81 9.41 28.48 22.29
C ARG A 81 8.98 27.87 20.96
N SER A 82 8.38 26.69 21.02
CA SER A 82 7.73 26.10 19.85
C SER A 82 6.49 26.90 19.45
N VAL A 83 6.21 27.03 18.16
CA VAL A 83 4.98 27.62 17.64
C VAL A 83 4.13 26.53 17.00
N MET A 84 2.89 26.41 17.47
CA MET A 84 1.94 25.39 17.03
C MET A 84 0.80 26.05 16.27
N LEU A 85 0.40 25.43 15.16
CA LEU A 85 -0.78 25.76 14.37
C LEU A 85 -1.87 24.74 14.67
N ARG A 86 -3.01 25.21 15.19
CA ARG A 86 -4.12 24.39 15.67
C ARG A 86 -5.39 24.66 14.89
N PHE A 87 -6.05 23.58 14.49
CA PHE A 87 -7.45 23.58 14.10
C PHE A 87 -8.27 22.89 15.18
N ILE A 88 -9.35 23.53 15.63
CA ILE A 88 -10.30 22.97 16.58
C ILE A 88 -11.72 23.24 16.12
N SER A 89 -12.62 22.28 16.34
CA SER A 89 -14.04 22.39 16.05
C SER A 89 -14.90 21.95 17.24
N THR A 90 -16.06 22.57 17.38
CA THR A 90 -17.07 22.26 18.38
C THR A 90 -18.42 22.20 17.70
N GLU A 91 -19.11 21.08 17.86
CA GLU A 91 -20.45 20.86 17.35
C GLU A 91 -21.45 20.85 18.50
N THR A 92 -22.60 21.50 18.30
CA THR A 92 -23.70 21.54 19.26
C THR A 92 -25.01 21.17 18.56
N CYS A 93 -25.80 20.29 19.19
CA CYS A 93 -27.09 19.84 18.67
C CYS A 93 -28.20 20.17 19.67
N THR A 94 -29.08 21.09 19.31
CA THR A 94 -30.14 21.60 20.18
C THR A 94 -31.52 21.37 19.58
N PHE A 95 -32.45 20.85 20.38
CA PHE A 95 -33.84 20.69 19.96
C PHE A 95 -34.50 22.06 19.72
N VAL A 96 -35.20 22.21 18.61
CA VAL A 96 -35.87 23.46 18.22
C VAL A 96 -37.39 23.34 18.40
N LYS A 97 -38.04 22.40 17.68
CA LYS A 97 -39.50 22.27 17.67
C LYS A 97 -39.99 20.92 17.13
N GLU A 98 -41.25 20.60 17.40
CA GLU A 98 -42.01 19.52 16.77
C GLU A 98 -42.90 20.08 15.65
N CYS A 99 -42.99 19.39 14.51
CA CYS A 99 -43.77 19.80 13.34
C CYS A 99 -44.58 18.62 12.80
N LEU A 100 -45.84 18.87 12.40
CA LEU A 100 -46.69 17.88 11.75
C LEU A 100 -46.72 18.17 10.24
N PHE A 101 -46.50 17.16 9.41
CA PHE A 101 -46.67 17.30 7.97
C PHE A 101 -47.42 16.11 7.37
N SER A 102 -48.16 16.35 6.28
CA SER A 102 -48.95 15.33 5.61
C SER A 102 -48.24 14.77 4.38
N LEU A 103 -48.02 13.46 4.36
CA LEU A 103 -47.65 12.72 3.16
C LEU A 103 -48.93 12.33 2.43
N SER A 104 -49.07 12.74 1.17
CA SER A 104 -50.08 12.18 0.29
C SER A 104 -49.51 10.99 -0.45
N GLU A 105 -49.84 9.78 -0.02
CA GLU A 105 -49.70 8.60 -0.86
C GLU A 105 -50.95 8.54 -1.76
N SER A 106 -50.77 8.60 -3.09
CA SER A 106 -51.86 8.50 -4.07
C SER A 106 -52.02 7.04 -4.54
N PRO A 107 -53.24 6.54 -4.82
CA PRO A 107 -54.02 6.96 -5.99
C PRO A 107 -55.44 7.44 -5.64
N GLU A 108 -56.04 8.27 -6.49
CA GLU A 108 -57.45 8.69 -6.36
C GLU A 108 -58.36 7.45 -6.41
N ILE A 109 -59.05 7.15 -5.29
CA ILE A 109 -60.12 6.15 -5.28
C ILE A 109 -61.41 6.88 -5.65
N GLU A 110 -61.79 6.83 -6.92
CA GLU A 110 -63.12 7.26 -7.36
C GLU A 110 -64.16 6.21 -6.96
N THR A 111 -65.03 6.53 -5.99
CA THR A 111 -66.17 5.66 -5.66
C THR A 111 -67.44 6.27 -6.25
N GLN A 112 -67.96 5.73 -7.35
CA GLN A 112 -69.26 6.14 -7.91
C GLN A 112 -70.39 5.42 -7.18
N THR A 113 -71.23 6.17 -6.45
CA THR A 113 -72.48 5.62 -5.90
C THR A 113 -73.66 6.14 -6.71
N SER A 114 -74.27 5.30 -7.55
CA SER A 114 -75.52 5.64 -8.23
C SER A 114 -76.72 5.24 -7.36
N LYS A 115 -77.53 6.20 -6.91
CA LYS A 115 -78.89 5.92 -6.43
C LYS A 115 -79.88 6.26 -7.54
N ALA A 116 -80.72 5.30 -7.93
CA ALA A 116 -81.73 5.48 -8.96
C ALA A 116 -82.85 6.43 -8.49
N GLY A 117 -83.07 7.53 -9.20
CA GLY A 117 -84.22 8.43 -9.05
C GLY A 117 -83.98 9.84 -9.62
N TRP A 118 -84.66 10.22 -10.70
CA TRP A 118 -84.51 11.53 -11.36
C TRP A 118 -85.19 12.66 -10.53
N PRO A 119 -84.64 13.90 -10.47
CA PRO A 119 -83.45 14.43 -11.15
C PRO A 119 -82.23 14.37 -10.23
N LEU A 120 -81.22 13.57 -10.59
CA LEU A 120 -80.08 13.29 -9.71
C LEU A 120 -78.79 13.92 -10.24
N SER A 121 -78.23 14.85 -9.47
CA SER A 121 -76.85 15.30 -9.63
C SER A 121 -75.89 14.19 -9.19
N SER A 122 -74.96 13.78 -10.06
CA SER A 122 -73.83 12.94 -9.67
C SER A 122 -72.85 13.74 -8.82
N LYS A 123 -72.61 13.31 -7.58
CA LYS A 123 -71.58 13.89 -6.71
C LYS A 123 -70.40 12.93 -6.67
N THR A 124 -69.27 13.34 -7.24
CA THR A 124 -68.01 12.58 -7.19
C THR A 124 -67.31 12.92 -5.87
N GLU A 125 -67.14 11.94 -4.98
CA GLU A 125 -66.33 12.09 -3.77
C GLU A 125 -64.94 11.49 -4.01
N VAL A 126 -63.93 12.36 -4.05
CA VAL A 126 -62.52 11.98 -4.12
C VAL A 126 -62.00 11.86 -2.70
N SER A 127 -61.73 10.64 -2.23
CA SER A 127 -61.11 10.42 -0.91
C SER A 127 -59.59 10.35 -1.08
N LYS A 128 -58.87 11.30 -0.45
CA LYS A 128 -57.40 11.35 -0.42
C LYS A 128 -56.96 10.93 0.99
N VAL A 129 -56.31 9.79 1.11
CA VAL A 129 -55.75 9.34 2.39
C VAL A 129 -54.45 10.10 2.63
N SER A 130 -54.48 11.09 3.53
CA SER A 130 -53.28 11.80 3.99
C SER A 130 -52.77 11.16 5.28
N ILE A 131 -51.54 10.66 5.28
CA ILE A 131 -50.87 10.19 6.50
C ILE A 131 -50.18 11.39 7.14
N THR A 132 -50.55 11.75 8.36
CA THR A 132 -49.87 12.79 9.15
C THR A 132 -48.66 12.19 9.85
N VAL A 133 -47.46 12.69 9.57
CA VAL A 133 -46.20 12.28 10.19
C VAL A 133 -45.67 13.42 11.06
N THR A 134 -45.15 13.08 12.24
CA THR A 134 -44.48 14.01 13.16
C THR A 134 -42.98 14.05 12.88
N GLU A 135 -42.43 15.24 12.68
CA GLU A 135 -40.99 15.50 12.58
C GLU A 135 -40.50 16.38 13.73
N TYR A 136 -39.42 15.98 14.37
CA TYR A 136 -38.67 16.74 15.37
C TYR A 136 -37.50 17.45 14.69
N VAL A 137 -37.45 18.78 14.85
CA VAL A 137 -36.42 19.65 14.25
C VAL A 137 -35.37 19.99 15.30
N TYR A 138 -34.10 19.76 14.95
CA TYR A 138 -32.91 20.07 15.73
C TYR A 138 -32.05 21.08 14.96
N ALA A 139 -31.42 22.02 15.65
CA ALA A 139 -30.38 22.89 15.10
C ALA A 139 -29.02 22.25 15.40
N LEU A 140 -28.29 21.90 14.36
CA LEU A 140 -26.90 21.49 14.44
C LEU A 140 -26.02 22.70 14.10
N GLU A 141 -25.22 23.14 15.06
CA GLU A 141 -24.23 24.21 14.89
C GLU A 141 -22.82 23.62 14.95
N ASN A 142 -21.93 24.09 14.07
CA ASN A 142 -20.52 23.75 14.07
C ASN A 142 -19.69 25.04 14.07
N SER A 143 -18.89 25.21 15.11
CA SER A 143 -17.94 26.31 15.28
C SER A 143 -16.51 25.79 15.14
N TRP A 144 -15.73 26.34 14.22
CA TRP A 144 -14.31 26.01 14.08
C TRP A 144 -13.42 27.23 14.21
N THR A 145 -12.18 27.02 14.63
CA THR A 145 -11.17 28.06 14.78
C THR A 145 -9.80 27.53 14.38
N LEU A 146 -9.11 28.31 13.54
CA LEU A 146 -7.72 28.14 13.16
C LEU A 146 -6.88 29.18 13.90
N LEU A 147 -5.93 28.73 14.72
CA LEU A 147 -5.15 29.61 15.60
C LEU A 147 -3.69 29.16 15.71
N LEU A 148 -2.83 30.12 16.05
CA LEU A 148 -1.42 29.91 16.39
C LEU A 148 -1.23 30.14 17.90
N TYR A 149 -0.40 29.36 18.56
CA TYR A 149 -0.07 29.56 19.98
C TYR A 149 1.38 29.21 20.30
N GLU A 150 1.88 29.77 21.40
CA GLU A 150 3.26 29.64 21.87
C GLU A 150 3.42 28.50 22.89
N GLY A 151 4.39 27.63 22.67
CA GLY A 151 4.75 26.53 23.57
C GLY A 151 3.60 25.54 23.76
N SER A 152 3.28 25.27 25.03
CA SER A 152 2.18 24.41 25.45
C SER A 152 0.98 25.21 25.98
N ASP A 153 1.03 26.54 25.93
CA ASP A 153 0.03 27.42 26.51
C ASP A 153 -0.90 27.99 25.43
N PRO A 154 -2.13 27.46 25.28
CA PRO A 154 -3.09 27.94 24.30
C PRO A 154 -3.77 29.27 24.70
N GLU A 155 -3.46 29.87 25.86
CA GLU A 155 -4.03 31.17 26.25
C GLU A 155 -3.42 32.32 25.45
N ASN A 156 -2.10 32.29 25.21
CA ASN A 156 -1.42 33.24 24.34
C ASN A 156 -1.55 32.81 22.86
N LYS A 157 -2.68 33.16 22.24
CA LYS A 157 -3.04 32.74 20.89
C LYS A 157 -3.30 33.88 19.91
N ILE A 158 -2.99 33.63 18.64
CA ILE A 158 -3.37 34.47 17.50
C ILE A 158 -4.39 33.69 16.67
N VAL A 159 -5.61 34.22 16.55
CA VAL A 159 -6.62 33.63 15.66
C VAL A 159 -6.34 34.06 14.22
N LEU A 160 -6.25 33.07 13.33
CA LEU A 160 -6.10 33.28 11.89
C LEU A 160 -7.47 33.42 11.24
N GLN A 161 -8.35 32.43 11.45
CA GLN A 161 -9.73 32.41 10.98
C GLN A 161 -10.61 31.67 11.98
N SER A 162 -11.88 32.03 12.03
CA SER A 162 -12.90 31.35 12.82
C SER A 162 -14.27 31.54 12.21
N ARG A 163 -15.15 30.56 12.37
CA ARG A 163 -16.53 30.65 11.89
C ARG A 163 -17.45 29.72 12.69
N SER A 164 -18.72 30.13 12.82
CA SER A 164 -19.82 29.24 13.20
C SER A 164 -20.87 29.14 12.10
N GLY A 165 -21.32 27.92 11.80
CA GLY A 165 -22.39 27.63 10.85
C GLY A 165 -23.47 26.76 11.49
N THR A 166 -24.73 26.93 11.08
CA THR A 166 -25.88 26.20 11.62
C THR A 166 -26.72 25.62 10.50
N SER A 167 -27.28 24.42 10.69
CA SER A 167 -28.27 23.81 9.82
C SER A 167 -29.38 23.16 10.64
N GLU A 168 -30.59 23.14 10.10
CA GLU A 168 -31.69 22.35 10.67
C GLU A 168 -31.58 20.89 10.23
N ILE A 169 -31.84 19.97 11.16
CA ILE A 169 -31.88 18.53 10.94
C ILE A 169 -33.22 18.02 11.46
N LYS A 170 -33.89 17.20 10.66
CA LYS A 170 -35.19 16.64 10.99
C LYS A 170 -35.08 15.14 11.25
N THR A 171 -35.80 14.66 12.25
CA THR A 171 -35.92 13.24 12.59
C THR A 171 -37.37 12.90 12.95
N GLN A 172 -37.80 11.67 12.68
CA GLN A 172 -39.12 11.18 13.07
C GLN A 172 -39.11 10.44 14.42
N LEU A 173 -37.92 10.29 15.02
CA LEU A 173 -37.76 9.63 16.31
C LEU A 173 -37.99 10.63 17.45
N LYS A 174 -38.99 10.33 18.27
CA LYS A 174 -39.33 11.09 19.47
C LYS A 174 -38.26 10.89 20.55
N ASP A 175 -37.88 11.99 21.22
CA ASP A 175 -36.94 12.02 22.35
C ASP A 175 -35.53 11.44 22.08
N VAL A 176 -35.17 11.27 20.80
CA VAL A 176 -33.83 10.83 20.37
C VAL A 176 -33.17 11.95 19.56
N SER A 177 -32.13 12.56 20.14
CA SER A 177 -31.31 13.55 19.43
C SER A 177 -30.48 12.85 18.34
N PRO A 178 -30.44 13.37 17.10
CA PRO A 178 -29.68 12.76 16.01
C PRO A 178 -28.16 12.79 16.25
N PHE A 179 -27.68 13.75 17.06
CA PHE A 179 -26.27 13.91 17.43
C PHE A 179 -26.12 14.23 18.93
N PRO A 180 -24.92 14.05 19.51
CA PRO A 180 -24.63 14.48 20.88
C PRO A 180 -24.92 15.98 21.08
N LYS A 181 -25.38 16.36 22.28
CA LYS A 181 -25.70 17.77 22.60
C LYS A 181 -24.53 18.71 22.38
N ILE A 182 -23.33 18.28 22.78
CA ILE A 182 -22.06 18.98 22.55
C ILE A 182 -21.04 17.91 22.20
N SER A 183 -20.28 18.13 21.13
CA SER A 183 -19.16 17.32 20.70
C SER A 183 -17.98 18.23 20.38
N VAL A 184 -16.89 18.10 21.11
CA VAL A 184 -15.66 18.86 20.85
C VAL A 184 -14.70 17.97 20.08
N GLY A 185 -14.34 18.39 18.87
CA GLY A 185 -13.35 17.69 18.06
C GLY A 185 -11.97 17.71 18.73
N ALA A 186 -11.23 16.61 18.62
CA ALA A 186 -9.85 16.57 19.10
C ALA A 186 -9.01 17.65 18.36
N PRO A 187 -8.21 18.45 19.08
CA PRO A 187 -7.36 19.45 18.44
C PRO A 187 -6.42 18.83 17.42
N ILE A 188 -6.32 19.44 16.24
CA ILE A 188 -5.43 19.00 15.17
C ILE A 188 -4.28 20.00 15.08
N ASP A 189 -3.11 19.58 15.56
CA ASP A 189 -1.93 20.44 15.72
C ASP A 189 -0.81 20.07 14.74
N VAL A 190 -0.07 21.09 14.30
CA VAL A 190 1.23 20.94 13.62
C VAL A 190 2.23 21.95 14.14
N ASN A 191 3.48 21.53 14.27
CA ASN A 191 4.58 22.39 14.69
C ASN A 191 5.17 23.12 13.47
N ILE A 192 5.12 24.45 13.47
CA ILE A 192 5.67 25.29 12.38
C ILE A 192 6.98 25.99 12.75
N THR A 193 7.55 25.66 13.92
CA THR A 193 8.78 26.30 14.44
C THR A 193 9.94 26.18 13.47
N PHE A 194 10.09 25.03 12.80
CA PHE A 194 11.13 24.80 11.80
C PHE A 194 11.10 25.87 10.70
N LEU A 195 9.94 26.05 10.06
CA LEU A 195 9.72 27.07 9.03
C LEU A 195 10.07 28.48 9.54
N LEU A 196 9.65 28.83 10.75
CA LEU A 196 9.86 30.17 11.31
C LEU A 196 11.33 30.45 11.64
N LYS A 197 12.10 29.43 12.02
CA LYS A 197 13.55 29.56 12.30
C LYS A 197 14.38 29.85 11.04
N LEU A 198 13.86 29.52 9.86
CA LEU A 198 14.51 29.80 8.57
C LEU A 198 14.27 31.23 8.08
N ILE A 199 13.43 32.02 8.78
CA ILE A 199 13.16 33.42 8.47
C ILE A 199 14.21 34.29 9.17
N THR A 200 14.97 35.04 8.38
CA THR A 200 15.99 35.99 8.86
C THR A 200 15.37 37.27 9.44
N SER A 201 16.17 38.08 10.14
CA SER A 201 15.75 39.38 10.69
C SER A 201 15.21 40.35 9.63
N ASN A 202 15.62 40.19 8.37
CA ASN A 202 15.18 41.01 7.24
C ASN A 202 13.88 40.46 6.60
N GLN A 203 13.18 39.52 7.24
CA GLN A 203 12.02 38.81 6.67
C GLN A 203 12.36 38.15 5.32
N GLN A 204 13.50 37.46 5.27
CA GLN A 204 13.89 36.63 4.13
C GLN A 204 14.03 35.16 4.55
N ILE A 205 13.59 34.22 3.71
CA ILE A 205 13.88 32.80 3.91
C ILE A 205 15.33 32.51 3.51
N SER A 206 16.04 31.81 4.39
CA SER A 206 17.39 31.30 4.14
C SER A 206 17.43 29.81 4.45
N PHE A 207 17.70 29.01 3.43
CA PHE A 207 17.94 27.57 3.56
C PHE A 207 19.19 27.22 2.75
N SER A 208 20.09 26.46 3.37
CA SER A 208 21.29 25.93 2.71
C SER A 208 21.64 24.60 3.37
N VAL A 209 22.18 23.68 2.59
CA VAL A 209 22.61 22.37 3.05
C VAL A 209 24.02 22.47 3.59
N ASP A 210 24.25 22.09 4.84
CA ASP A 210 25.59 21.98 5.39
C ASP A 210 26.32 20.78 4.75
N ARG A 211 27.20 21.10 3.81
CA ARG A 211 28.02 20.11 3.07
C ARG A 211 29.22 19.62 3.89
N THR A 212 29.53 20.28 5.00
CA THR A 212 30.67 19.93 5.87
C THR A 212 30.29 18.94 6.96
N ASP A 213 28.99 18.70 7.17
CA ASP A 213 28.52 17.67 8.10
C ASP A 213 28.95 16.27 7.62
N LYS A 214 29.50 15.47 8.54
CA LYS A 214 29.93 14.09 8.33
C LYS A 214 28.80 13.17 7.85
N ASP A 215 27.55 13.49 8.21
CA ASP A 215 26.36 12.71 7.89
C ASP A 215 25.68 13.22 6.60
N CYS A 216 26.28 14.21 5.90
CA CYS A 216 25.87 14.67 4.58
C CYS A 216 26.44 13.73 3.49
N HIS A 217 25.60 12.82 2.99
CA HIS A 217 26.00 11.84 1.97
C HIS A 217 25.67 12.27 0.55
N THR A 218 24.50 12.90 0.35
CA THR A 218 24.02 13.38 -0.95
C THR A 218 23.19 14.65 -0.77
N PRO A 219 22.87 15.40 -1.84
CA PRO A 219 21.92 16.53 -1.78
C PRO A 219 20.58 16.18 -1.14
N ARG A 220 20.12 14.92 -1.24
CA ARG A 220 18.89 14.45 -0.61
C ARG A 220 19.12 13.81 0.76
N ARG A 221 20.26 13.15 0.97
CA ARG A 221 20.61 12.41 2.21
C ARG A 221 21.51 13.26 3.08
N ASN A 222 20.90 14.21 3.78
CA ASN A 222 21.54 15.07 4.77
C ASN A 222 20.48 15.55 5.78
N LYS A 223 20.96 16.04 6.92
CA LYS A 223 20.10 16.45 8.05
C LYS A 223 19.12 17.57 7.69
N ASP A 224 19.57 18.61 7.00
CA ASP A 224 18.74 19.80 6.70
C ASP A 224 17.55 19.45 5.78
N VAL A 225 17.78 18.58 4.81
CA VAL A 225 16.73 18.09 3.90
C VAL A 225 15.83 17.07 4.60
N ASP A 226 16.36 16.19 5.46
CA ASP A 226 15.54 15.26 6.24
C ASP A 226 14.62 16.01 7.23
N GLU A 227 15.10 17.08 7.87
CA GLU A 227 14.26 17.97 8.70
C GLU A 227 13.17 18.66 7.87
N SER A 228 13.51 19.12 6.66
CA SER A 228 12.54 19.71 5.72
C SER A 228 11.47 18.70 5.30
N ILE A 229 11.86 17.48 4.91
CA ILE A 229 10.93 16.39 4.54
C ILE A 229 10.01 16.06 5.72
N THR A 230 10.54 16.03 6.93
CA THR A 230 9.76 15.77 8.16
C THR A 230 8.70 16.85 8.34
N PHE A 231 9.09 18.12 8.27
CA PHE A 231 8.15 19.25 8.34
C PHE A 231 7.05 19.16 7.26
N PHE A 232 7.40 18.97 5.99
CA PHE A 232 6.42 18.90 4.90
C PHE A 232 5.49 17.69 5.02
N SER A 233 5.99 16.56 5.54
CA SER A 233 5.18 15.36 5.80
C SER A 233 4.16 15.60 6.92
N GLU A 234 4.60 16.22 8.03
CA GLU A 234 3.72 16.59 9.15
C GLU A 234 2.67 17.63 8.72
N PHE A 235 3.08 18.65 7.97
CA PHE A 235 2.20 19.69 7.45
C PHE A 235 1.16 19.14 6.46
N SER A 236 1.56 18.21 5.60
CA SER A 236 0.66 17.50 4.69
C SER A 236 -0.34 16.63 5.46
N ASN A 237 0.11 15.89 6.48
CA ASN A 237 -0.76 15.06 7.31
C ASN A 237 -1.77 15.92 8.08
N TRP A 238 -1.32 17.04 8.65
CA TRP A 238 -2.18 18.02 9.32
C TRP A 238 -3.25 18.57 8.38
N SER A 239 -2.86 19.02 7.18
CA SER A 239 -3.78 19.49 6.14
C SER A 239 -4.80 18.42 5.74
N ASN A 240 -4.35 17.17 5.60
CA ASN A 240 -5.21 16.04 5.26
C ASN A 240 -6.25 15.72 6.34
N LYS A 241 -5.88 15.80 7.62
CA LYS A 241 -6.82 15.59 8.73
C LYS A 241 -7.92 16.65 8.75
N ILE A 242 -7.59 17.91 8.45
CA ILE A 242 -8.57 19.00 8.37
C ILE A 242 -9.50 18.80 7.16
N GLU A 243 -8.95 18.41 6.00
CA GLU A 243 -9.75 18.07 4.82
C GLU A 243 -10.76 16.93 5.11
N GLN A 244 -10.30 15.86 5.76
CA GLN A 244 -11.14 14.72 6.15
C GLN A 244 -12.23 15.10 7.16
N PHE A 245 -11.98 16.11 8.00
CA PHE A 245 -13.00 16.68 8.86
C PHE A 245 -14.00 17.52 8.06
N LEU A 246 -13.53 18.51 7.28
CA LEU A 246 -14.40 19.48 6.61
C LEU A 246 -15.29 18.87 5.53
N VAL A 247 -14.77 17.94 4.72
CA VAL A 247 -15.54 17.37 3.60
C VAL A 247 -16.45 16.24 4.11
N PRO A 248 -15.98 15.02 4.42
CA PRO A 248 -16.84 13.93 4.89
C PRO A 248 -17.73 14.26 6.10
N SER A 249 -17.20 14.95 7.12
CA SER A 249 -17.93 15.12 8.39
C SER A 249 -19.04 16.17 8.27
N LEU A 250 -18.80 17.28 7.58
CA LEU A 250 -19.80 18.34 7.45
C LEU A 250 -20.76 18.08 6.29
N SER A 251 -20.25 17.65 5.13
CA SER A 251 -21.13 17.39 3.97
C SER A 251 -22.04 16.19 4.20
N GLY A 252 -21.57 15.15 4.90
CA GLY A 252 -22.36 13.94 5.20
C GLY A 252 -23.53 14.19 6.16
N LYS A 253 -23.52 15.30 6.91
CA LYS A 253 -24.60 15.67 7.86
C LYS A 253 -25.67 16.57 7.23
N LEU A 254 -25.44 17.06 6.02
CA LEU A 254 -26.39 17.93 5.31
C LEU A 254 -27.44 17.08 4.57
N GLN A 255 -28.71 17.23 4.95
CA GLN A 255 -29.84 16.66 4.20
C GLN A 255 -30.16 17.58 3.00
N ASN A 256 -30.24 17.03 1.78
CA ASN A 256 -30.76 17.69 0.57
C ASN A 256 -29.95 18.86 -0.03
N HIS A 257 -28.63 18.94 0.18
CA HIS A 257 -27.80 19.94 -0.50
C HIS A 257 -27.01 19.38 -1.69
N ASN A 258 -27.28 19.93 -2.88
CA ASN A 258 -26.57 19.61 -4.13
C ASN A 258 -25.24 20.40 -4.20
N LEU A 259 -24.32 20.12 -3.27
CA LEU A 259 -23.01 20.79 -3.23
C LEU A 259 -22.07 20.17 -4.27
N ASP A 260 -21.40 21.02 -5.05
CA ASP A 260 -20.38 20.59 -6.01
C ASP A 260 -19.05 20.30 -5.30
N LEU A 261 -19.00 19.19 -4.56
CA LEU A 261 -17.81 18.75 -3.84
C LEU A 261 -16.65 18.38 -4.78
N LEU A 262 -16.94 18.07 -6.05
CA LEU A 262 -15.92 17.75 -7.06
C LEU A 262 -15.11 19.00 -7.43
N SER A 263 -15.71 20.19 -7.41
CA SER A 263 -15.01 21.45 -7.66
C SER A 263 -13.97 21.82 -6.58
N LEU A 264 -14.02 21.19 -5.41
CA LEU A 264 -13.11 21.41 -4.28
C LEU A 264 -11.78 20.69 -4.47
N ASP A 265 -11.14 20.83 -5.62
CA ASP A 265 -9.79 20.35 -5.87
C ASP A 265 -8.78 21.52 -5.90
N SER A 266 -7.50 21.20 -5.92
CA SER A 266 -6.40 22.14 -6.14
C SER A 266 -5.95 22.17 -7.61
N SER A 267 -6.73 21.59 -8.53
CA SER A 267 -6.40 21.59 -9.95
C SER A 267 -6.33 23.02 -10.49
N ASN A 268 -5.39 23.24 -11.41
CA ASN A 268 -5.08 24.55 -12.00
C ASN A 268 -4.46 25.59 -11.05
N VAL A 269 -4.22 25.26 -9.78
CA VAL A 269 -3.38 26.09 -8.91
C VAL A 269 -1.92 25.76 -9.22
N PHE A 270 -1.14 26.77 -9.56
CA PHE A 270 0.28 26.60 -9.85
C PHE A 270 1.04 26.29 -8.57
N VAL A 271 1.90 25.27 -8.59
CA VAL A 271 2.77 24.94 -7.45
C VAL A 271 4.20 25.35 -7.81
N PRO A 272 4.81 26.27 -7.04
CA PRO A 272 6.07 26.94 -7.39
C PRO A 272 7.30 26.08 -7.04
N ILE A 273 7.21 24.76 -7.24
CA ILE A 273 8.29 23.82 -6.95
C ILE A 273 8.72 23.25 -8.30
N VAL A 274 9.77 23.86 -8.85
CA VAL A 274 10.22 23.67 -10.23
C VAL A 274 11.64 23.09 -10.20
N PRO A 275 11.81 21.75 -10.15
CA PRO A 275 13.12 21.10 -10.15
C PRO A 275 13.71 21.07 -11.57
N MET A 276 13.92 22.25 -12.16
CA MET A 276 14.43 22.41 -13.53
C MET A 276 15.70 23.24 -13.58
N PHE A 277 16.44 23.04 -14.66
CA PHE A 277 17.60 23.82 -15.02
C PHE A 277 17.32 24.63 -16.28
N GLU A 278 18.12 25.66 -16.51
CA GLU A 278 18.19 26.33 -17.80
C GLU A 278 19.11 25.54 -18.73
N GLU A 279 18.74 25.44 -20.01
CA GLU A 279 19.60 24.82 -21.02
C GLU A 279 20.96 25.53 -21.10
N ALA A 280 22.04 24.76 -21.01
CA ALA A 280 23.39 25.30 -21.07
C ALA A 280 23.71 25.80 -22.49
N GLY A 281 24.21 27.04 -22.60
CA GLY A 281 24.69 27.61 -23.87
C GLY A 281 23.80 28.68 -24.51
N LEU A 282 22.67 29.03 -23.91
CA LEU A 282 21.85 30.18 -24.31
C LEU A 282 22.27 31.45 -23.54
N GLU A 283 22.39 32.60 -24.22
CA GLU A 283 22.62 33.89 -23.57
C GLU A 283 21.45 34.23 -22.62
N ARG A 284 21.76 34.47 -21.34
CA ARG A 284 20.75 34.90 -20.37
C ARG A 284 20.34 36.34 -20.66
N ILE A 285 19.08 36.53 -21.06
CA ILE A 285 18.44 37.83 -20.95
C ILE A 285 18.06 37.98 -19.47
N GLU A 286 18.82 38.78 -18.73
CA GLU A 286 18.42 39.17 -17.37
C GLU A 286 17.10 39.95 -17.47
N ASN A 287 16.03 39.37 -16.91
CA ASN A 287 14.79 40.09 -16.73
C ASN A 287 15.07 41.31 -15.85
N ALA A 288 14.67 42.50 -16.30
CA ALA A 288 14.65 43.69 -15.47
C ALA A 288 13.96 43.33 -14.14
N LYS A 289 14.51 43.80 -12.99
CA LYS A 289 13.86 43.68 -11.68
C LYS A 289 12.40 44.13 -11.83
N LEU A 290 11.49 43.17 -11.94
CA LEU A 290 10.09 43.44 -11.72
C LEU A 290 10.03 43.90 -10.27
N ALA A 291 9.39 45.04 -10.04
CA ALA A 291 8.93 45.42 -8.72
C ALA A 291 7.89 44.37 -8.30
N VAL A 292 8.34 43.18 -7.90
CA VAL A 292 7.53 42.21 -7.17
C VAL A 292 7.09 42.99 -5.95
N GLY A 293 5.81 43.32 -5.91
CA GLY A 293 5.27 44.36 -5.04
C GLY A 293 5.69 44.16 -3.59
N GLU A 294 5.80 45.27 -2.86
CA GLU A 294 6.11 45.38 -1.43
C GLU A 294 5.15 44.59 -0.49
N SER A 295 4.30 43.69 -1.02
CA SER A 295 3.21 43.01 -0.34
C SER A 295 3.43 41.53 -0.03
N ALA A 296 4.56 40.91 -0.40
CA ALA A 296 4.86 39.54 0.04
C ALA A 296 5.15 39.49 1.55
N LEU A 297 4.75 38.41 2.24
CA LEU A 297 5.07 38.23 3.67
C LEU A 297 6.56 38.08 3.92
N VAL A 298 7.28 37.47 2.98
CA VAL A 298 8.71 37.17 3.07
C VAL A 298 9.31 37.26 1.66
N GLN A 299 10.53 37.79 1.57
CA GLN A 299 11.30 37.83 0.34
C GLN A 299 12.29 36.66 0.26
N LEU A 300 12.66 36.25 -0.94
CA LEU A 300 13.73 35.27 -1.11
C LEU A 300 15.09 35.96 -0.93
N LYS A 301 16.00 35.36 -0.17
CA LYS A 301 17.34 35.92 0.05
C LYS A 301 18.14 35.84 -1.26
N SER A 302 18.41 36.98 -1.89
CA SER A 302 19.28 37.06 -3.06
C SER A 302 20.66 36.48 -2.76
N GLN A 303 21.11 35.49 -3.54
CA GLN A 303 22.50 35.06 -3.53
C GLN A 303 23.37 36.17 -4.14
N GLU A 304 24.55 36.41 -3.55
CA GLU A 304 25.56 37.28 -4.14
C GLU A 304 25.90 36.78 -5.54
N THR A 305 26.11 37.70 -6.48
CA THR A 305 26.39 37.38 -7.88
C THR A 305 27.79 36.74 -7.98
N PRO A 306 27.95 35.44 -8.30
CA PRO A 306 29.28 34.91 -8.59
C PRO A 306 29.86 35.56 -9.84
N ALA A 307 31.20 35.52 -9.93
CA ALA A 307 32.02 36.10 -10.99
C ALA A 307 31.56 35.67 -12.40
N GLN A 308 31.84 36.51 -13.40
CA GLN A 308 31.28 36.50 -14.75
C GLN A 308 31.51 35.23 -15.61
N ASP A 309 32.28 34.24 -15.13
CA ASP A 309 32.76 33.11 -15.94
C ASP A 309 32.11 31.74 -15.64
N GLU A 310 31.14 31.64 -14.72
CA GLU A 310 30.45 30.37 -14.45
C GLU A 310 29.15 30.21 -15.25
N VAL A 311 29.04 29.12 -16.02
CA VAL A 311 27.81 28.70 -16.71
C VAL A 311 26.74 28.40 -15.66
N ARG A 312 25.81 29.34 -15.44
CA ARG A 312 24.69 29.14 -14.52
C ARG A 312 23.60 28.32 -15.19
N VAL A 313 23.43 27.10 -14.68
CA VAL A 313 22.40 26.15 -15.11
C VAL A 313 21.14 26.27 -14.24
N LEU A 314 21.16 27.01 -13.12
CA LEU A 314 20.01 27.18 -12.22
C LEU A 314 19.11 28.36 -12.57
N LEU A 315 17.80 28.18 -12.39
CA LEU A 315 16.85 29.30 -12.38
C LEU A 315 17.24 30.33 -11.31
N SER A 316 16.99 31.61 -11.59
CA SER A 316 17.31 32.70 -10.68
C SER A 316 16.28 32.83 -9.57
N ILE A 317 16.64 33.52 -8.48
CA ILE A 317 15.71 33.83 -7.39
C ILE A 317 14.56 34.71 -7.87
N ASN A 318 14.81 35.61 -8.84
CA ASN A 318 13.75 36.40 -9.47
C ASN A 318 12.72 35.51 -10.19
N ASP A 319 13.15 34.37 -10.74
CA ASP A 319 12.24 33.41 -11.36
C ASP A 319 11.37 32.73 -10.29
N ALA A 320 11.95 32.39 -9.13
CA ALA A 320 11.21 31.86 -8.00
C ALA A 320 10.18 32.87 -7.46
N ASP A 321 10.49 34.16 -7.43
CA ASP A 321 9.51 35.19 -7.06
C ASP A 321 8.35 35.26 -8.05
N GLN A 322 8.60 35.11 -9.37
CA GLN A 322 7.55 35.02 -10.38
C GLN A 322 6.68 33.77 -10.19
N PHE A 323 7.28 32.64 -9.83
CA PHE A 323 6.55 31.40 -9.51
C PHE A 323 5.64 31.56 -8.30
N LEU A 324 6.13 32.21 -7.24
CA LEU A 324 5.35 32.51 -6.03
C LEU A 324 4.20 33.49 -6.33
N ALA A 325 4.43 34.48 -7.19
CA ALA A 325 3.38 35.39 -7.65
C ALA A 325 2.30 34.65 -8.46
N GLU A 326 2.69 33.75 -9.36
CA GLU A 326 1.75 32.93 -10.13
C GLU A 326 0.98 31.93 -9.24
N GLN A 327 1.61 31.38 -8.21
CA GLN A 327 0.94 30.56 -7.19
C GLN A 327 -0.19 31.36 -6.53
N LYS A 328 0.11 32.59 -6.05
CA LYS A 328 -0.89 33.45 -5.39
C LYS A 328 -2.02 33.83 -6.35
N ARG A 329 -1.69 34.27 -7.57
CA ARG A 329 -2.66 34.62 -8.61
C ARG A 329 -3.61 33.46 -8.93
N SER A 330 -3.06 32.28 -9.22
CA SER A 330 -3.86 31.10 -9.58
C SER A 330 -4.67 30.54 -8.42
N LEU A 331 -4.17 30.64 -7.18
CA LEU A 331 -4.93 30.29 -5.98
C LEU A 331 -6.11 31.25 -5.78
N ASP A 332 -5.90 32.56 -5.87
CA ASP A 332 -6.95 33.57 -5.76
C ASP A 332 -8.05 33.40 -6.83
N GLU A 333 -7.65 33.07 -8.06
CA GLU A 333 -8.56 32.74 -9.16
C GLU A 333 -9.41 31.51 -8.84
N LYS A 334 -8.80 30.43 -8.33
CA LYS A 334 -9.51 29.21 -7.90
C LYS A 334 -10.48 29.49 -6.75
N LEU A 335 -10.06 30.23 -5.71
CA LEU A 335 -10.91 30.58 -4.57
C LEU A 335 -12.07 31.50 -4.96
N SER A 336 -11.86 32.37 -5.96
CA SER A 336 -12.93 33.19 -6.55
C SER A 336 -13.94 32.34 -7.32
N GLY A 337 -13.48 31.29 -8.02
CA GLY A 337 -14.34 30.30 -8.66
C GLY A 337 -15.25 29.56 -7.67
N VAL A 338 -14.68 29.05 -6.57
CA VAL A 338 -15.42 28.35 -5.50
C VAL A 338 -16.50 29.23 -4.88
N THR A 339 -16.27 30.53 -4.76
CA THR A 339 -17.24 31.50 -4.21
C THR A 339 -18.56 31.52 -4.98
N LYS A 340 -18.56 31.13 -6.26
CA LYS A 340 -19.77 31.09 -7.11
C LYS A 340 -20.60 29.82 -6.93
N SER A 341 -20.01 28.73 -6.43
CA SER A 341 -20.63 27.40 -6.38
C SER A 341 -21.13 26.99 -4.99
N PHE A 342 -20.75 27.71 -3.93
CA PHE A 342 -21.07 27.37 -2.55
C PHE A 342 -21.94 28.44 -1.86
N PRO A 343 -22.81 28.06 -0.91
CA PRO A 343 -23.65 29.00 -0.18
C PRO A 343 -22.84 29.85 0.80
N THR A 344 -23.35 31.03 1.18
CA THR A 344 -22.71 31.91 2.18
C THR A 344 -23.03 31.53 3.63
N THR A 345 -24.09 30.76 3.85
CA THR A 345 -24.58 30.31 5.17
C THR A 345 -24.74 28.79 5.20
N GLY A 346 -25.00 28.23 6.39
CA GLY A 346 -25.08 26.78 6.61
C GLY A 346 -23.83 26.18 7.24
N LEU A 347 -23.85 24.86 7.46
CA LEU A 347 -22.72 24.11 8.05
C LEU A 347 -21.50 24.04 7.11
N MET A 348 -21.74 24.05 5.79
CA MET A 348 -20.68 24.08 4.77
C MET A 348 -20.94 25.25 3.83
N SER A 349 -20.16 26.32 3.99
CA SER A 349 -20.27 27.55 3.21
C SER A 349 -19.04 27.76 2.32
N VAL A 350 -19.00 28.88 1.61
CA VAL A 350 -17.81 29.33 0.88
C VAL A 350 -16.55 29.34 1.75
N ALA A 351 -16.67 29.62 3.05
CA ALA A 351 -15.52 29.65 3.96
C ALA A 351 -14.86 28.27 4.12
N GLU A 352 -15.64 27.24 4.43
CA GLU A 352 -15.16 25.86 4.55
C GLU A 352 -14.66 25.32 3.21
N ALA A 353 -15.37 25.64 2.12
CA ALA A 353 -14.97 25.28 0.77
C ALA A 353 -13.60 25.87 0.38
N LYS A 354 -13.34 27.15 0.70
CA LYS A 354 -12.03 27.79 0.50
C LYS A 354 -10.93 27.12 1.32
N LEU A 355 -11.19 26.81 2.59
CA LEU A 355 -10.22 26.09 3.43
C LEU A 355 -9.83 24.75 2.83
N VAL A 356 -10.80 23.97 2.32
CA VAL A 356 -10.53 22.68 1.68
C VAL A 356 -9.58 22.83 0.49
N VAL A 357 -9.82 23.80 -0.40
CA VAL A 357 -8.93 24.07 -1.55
C VAL A 357 -7.54 24.48 -1.10
N ILE A 358 -7.43 25.35 -0.09
CA ILE A 358 -6.14 25.80 0.46
C ILE A 358 -5.36 24.62 1.05
N PHE A 359 -5.99 23.74 1.82
CA PHE A 359 -5.32 22.57 2.42
C PHE A 359 -4.98 21.49 1.40
N LYS A 360 -5.76 21.33 0.32
CA LYS A 360 -5.37 20.48 -0.81
C LYS A 360 -4.14 21.03 -1.54
N HIS A 361 -4.09 22.35 -1.77
CA HIS A 361 -2.90 22.98 -2.34
C HIS A 361 -1.68 22.86 -1.44
N ALA A 362 -1.84 23.01 -0.11
CA ALA A 362 -0.79 22.78 0.87
C ALA A 362 -0.20 21.35 0.78
N LYS A 363 -1.05 20.33 0.61
CA LYS A 363 -0.63 18.95 0.37
C LYS A 363 0.14 18.80 -0.94
N ASP A 364 -0.31 19.45 -2.01
CA ASP A 364 0.37 19.40 -3.31
C ASP A 364 1.77 20.03 -3.23
N ILE A 365 1.94 21.13 -2.49
CA ILE A 365 3.25 21.74 -2.20
C ILE A 365 4.16 20.73 -1.51
N SER A 366 3.71 20.14 -0.39
CA SER A 366 4.49 19.12 0.34
C SER A 366 4.88 17.93 -0.55
N TYR A 367 3.92 17.41 -1.32
CA TYR A 367 4.15 16.27 -2.20
C TYR A 367 5.16 16.59 -3.31
N ARG A 368 5.03 17.74 -3.97
CA ARG A 368 5.95 18.15 -5.04
C ARG A 368 7.35 18.42 -4.50
N PHE A 369 7.50 18.95 -3.28
CA PHE A 369 8.80 19.12 -2.65
C PHE A 369 9.50 17.78 -2.44
N ILE A 370 8.83 16.82 -1.79
CA ILE A 370 9.38 15.49 -1.50
C ILE A 370 9.78 14.77 -2.79
N LEU A 371 8.91 14.81 -3.81
CA LEU A 371 9.22 14.25 -5.12
C LEU A 371 10.45 14.90 -5.77
N SER A 372 10.60 16.22 -5.64
CA SER A 372 11.71 16.97 -6.26
C SER A 372 13.05 16.59 -5.66
N VAL A 373 13.14 16.45 -4.33
CA VAL A 373 14.38 16.04 -3.66
C VAL A 373 14.69 14.56 -3.90
N ASP A 374 13.66 13.68 -3.91
CA ASP A 374 13.85 12.26 -4.26
C ASP A 374 14.26 12.07 -5.73
N TYR A 375 13.80 12.93 -6.64
CA TYR A 375 14.25 12.94 -8.03
C TYR A 375 15.76 13.20 -8.15
N VAL A 376 16.34 14.09 -7.32
CA VAL A 376 17.79 14.34 -7.33
C VAL A 376 18.58 13.10 -6.90
N GLU A 377 18.09 12.33 -5.94
CA GLU A 377 18.69 11.05 -5.54
C GLU A 377 18.56 10.00 -6.65
N HIS A 378 17.40 9.93 -7.30
CA HIS A 378 17.19 9.05 -8.46
C HIS A 378 18.15 9.40 -9.60
N LEU A 379 18.30 10.69 -9.92
CA LEU A 379 19.25 11.18 -10.93
C LEU A 379 20.69 10.75 -10.62
N LEU A 380 21.13 10.87 -9.36
CA LEU A 380 22.44 10.41 -8.92
C LEU A 380 22.62 8.91 -9.11
N ARG A 381 21.62 8.12 -8.72
CA ARG A 381 21.64 6.67 -8.88
C ARG A 381 21.69 6.25 -10.35
N THR A 382 20.87 6.87 -11.20
CA THR A 382 20.85 6.59 -12.64
C THR A 382 22.19 6.91 -13.28
N GLN A 383 22.77 8.08 -12.98
CA GLN A 383 24.09 8.45 -13.50
C GLN A 383 25.20 7.50 -13.03
N LEU A 384 25.15 7.04 -11.77
CA LEU A 384 26.09 6.06 -11.25
C LEU A 384 25.97 4.71 -11.98
N ILE A 385 24.75 4.24 -12.20
CA ILE A 385 24.50 3.00 -12.95
C ILE A 385 24.97 3.14 -14.39
N SER A 386 24.69 4.27 -15.06
CA SER A 386 25.16 4.55 -16.41
C SER A 386 26.69 4.59 -16.50
N ALA A 387 27.37 5.13 -15.48
CA ALA A 387 28.82 5.20 -15.43
C ALA A 387 29.49 3.84 -15.18
N ILE A 388 28.91 2.99 -14.33
CA ILE A 388 29.43 1.66 -13.99
C ILE A 388 29.01 0.59 -15.02
N GLY A 389 27.86 0.77 -15.66
CA GLY A 389 27.33 -0.05 -16.75
C GLY A 389 26.43 -1.22 -16.35
N LYS A 390 26.37 -1.60 -15.06
CA LYS A 390 25.44 -2.64 -14.59
C LYS A 390 25.10 -2.52 -13.11
N GLU A 391 23.83 -2.69 -12.79
CA GLU A 391 23.36 -2.97 -11.41
C GLU A 391 23.20 -4.48 -11.22
N ILE A 392 23.74 -5.02 -10.12
CA ILE A 392 23.60 -6.44 -9.78
C ILE A 392 22.32 -6.62 -8.97
N GLN A 393 21.34 -7.29 -9.57
CA GLN A 393 20.10 -7.65 -8.90
C GLN A 393 20.23 -8.99 -8.15
N LEU A 394 19.27 -9.30 -7.27
CA LEU A 394 19.24 -10.56 -6.53
C LEU A 394 19.26 -11.80 -7.45
N ASP A 395 18.55 -11.72 -8.58
CA ASP A 395 18.51 -12.78 -9.59
C ASP A 395 19.88 -12.97 -10.27
N ASP A 396 20.60 -11.87 -10.58
CA ASP A 396 21.95 -11.95 -11.13
C ASP A 396 22.89 -12.65 -10.16
N PHE A 397 22.79 -12.33 -8.87
CA PHE A 397 23.60 -12.94 -7.83
C PHE A 397 23.26 -14.43 -7.66
N SER A 398 21.98 -14.79 -7.68
CA SER A 398 21.53 -16.18 -7.59
C SER A 398 22.09 -17.01 -8.75
N LEU A 399 22.01 -16.52 -9.98
CA LEU A 399 22.60 -17.17 -11.16
C LEU A 399 24.12 -17.28 -11.07
N TYR A 400 24.79 -16.22 -10.61
CA TYR A 400 26.22 -16.23 -10.35
C TYR A 400 26.60 -17.35 -9.37
N MET A 401 25.91 -17.44 -8.23
CA MET A 401 26.16 -18.47 -7.21
C MET A 401 25.95 -19.88 -7.75
N ARG A 402 24.90 -20.12 -8.55
CA ARG A 402 24.67 -21.42 -9.22
C ARG A 402 25.88 -21.86 -10.06
N SER A 403 26.47 -20.94 -10.83
CA SER A 403 27.67 -21.22 -11.63
C SER A 403 28.91 -21.41 -10.75
N HIS A 404 29.02 -20.63 -9.68
CA HIS A 404 30.18 -20.57 -8.81
C HIS A 404 30.28 -21.77 -7.87
N TYR A 405 29.16 -22.39 -7.49
CA TYR A 405 29.14 -23.63 -6.72
C TYR A 405 29.94 -24.78 -7.37
N ARG A 406 30.01 -24.81 -8.71
CA ARG A 406 30.82 -25.80 -9.44
C ARG A 406 32.32 -25.66 -9.19
N LYS A 407 32.77 -24.45 -8.82
CA LYS A 407 34.17 -24.14 -8.47
C LYS A 407 34.43 -24.33 -6.98
N LEU A 408 33.44 -24.03 -6.12
CA LEU A 408 33.57 -24.12 -4.66
C LEU A 408 33.49 -25.54 -4.11
N PHE A 409 32.61 -26.37 -4.66
CA PHE A 409 32.34 -27.71 -4.11
C PHE A 409 32.87 -28.82 -5.02
N LYS A 410 33.40 -29.89 -4.42
CA LYS A 410 33.61 -31.17 -5.11
C LYS A 410 32.26 -31.72 -5.60
N GLN A 411 32.27 -32.48 -6.69
CA GLN A 411 31.05 -32.99 -7.34
C GLN A 411 30.02 -33.66 -6.40
N ASN A 412 30.48 -34.39 -5.38
CA ASN A 412 29.60 -35.06 -4.41
C ASN A 412 28.92 -34.11 -3.41
N PHE A 413 29.43 -32.90 -3.23
CA PHE A 413 28.92 -31.90 -2.30
C PHE A 413 28.31 -30.68 -2.99
N GLN A 414 28.29 -30.68 -4.32
CA GLN A 414 27.65 -29.59 -5.08
C GLN A 414 26.14 -29.57 -4.80
N PRO A 415 25.56 -28.39 -4.52
CA PRO A 415 24.12 -28.22 -4.47
C PRO A 415 23.45 -28.74 -5.74
N ARG A 416 22.36 -29.49 -5.58
CA ARG A 416 21.60 -30.11 -6.68
C ARG A 416 20.21 -29.49 -6.77
N PRO A 417 19.61 -29.43 -7.98
CA PRO A 417 18.21 -29.05 -8.13
C PRO A 417 17.31 -29.89 -7.21
N PHE A 418 16.41 -29.25 -6.44
CA PHE A 418 15.34 -29.94 -5.74
C PHE A 418 14.29 -30.37 -6.78
N SER A 419 14.53 -31.53 -7.38
CA SER A 419 13.61 -32.16 -8.32
C SER A 419 13.73 -33.66 -8.16
N HIS A 420 12.68 -34.26 -7.62
CA HIS A 420 12.60 -35.69 -7.34
C HIS A 420 11.63 -36.35 -8.30
N ALA A 421 12.11 -37.35 -9.01
CA ALA A 421 11.26 -38.20 -9.84
C ALA A 421 10.54 -39.23 -8.96
N VAL A 422 9.21 -39.25 -9.01
CA VAL A 422 8.39 -40.23 -8.30
C VAL A 422 8.38 -41.51 -9.14
N ARG A 423 9.08 -42.56 -8.67
CA ARG A 423 9.19 -43.84 -9.40
C ARG A 423 9.48 -45.01 -8.48
N GLN A 424 9.12 -46.20 -8.95
CA GLN A 424 9.60 -47.46 -8.40
C GLN A 424 11.03 -47.76 -8.91
N PRO A 425 11.80 -48.61 -8.22
CA PRO A 425 13.06 -49.14 -8.76
C PRO A 425 12.83 -49.74 -10.16
N ASP A 426 13.74 -49.47 -11.10
CA ASP A 426 13.71 -49.97 -12.48
C ASP A 426 12.47 -49.61 -13.32
N HIS A 427 11.63 -48.67 -12.86
CA HIS A 427 10.45 -48.20 -13.58
C HIS A 427 10.56 -46.77 -14.12
N PHE A 428 9.73 -46.47 -15.13
CA PHE A 428 9.54 -45.09 -15.59
C PHE A 428 8.85 -44.24 -14.51
N PRO A 429 9.20 -42.94 -14.40
CA PRO A 429 8.64 -42.10 -13.37
C PRO A 429 7.18 -41.77 -13.63
N GLU A 430 6.38 -41.91 -12.57
CA GLU A 430 4.96 -41.55 -12.51
C GLU A 430 4.74 -40.04 -12.46
N GLY A 431 5.75 -39.30 -11.98
CA GLY A 431 5.69 -37.85 -11.87
C GLY A 431 6.98 -37.24 -11.34
N THR A 432 6.92 -35.95 -11.03
CA THR A 432 8.01 -35.17 -10.46
C THR A 432 7.51 -34.26 -9.37
N VAL A 433 8.26 -34.14 -8.28
CA VAL A 433 8.06 -33.16 -7.21
C VAL A 433 9.29 -32.27 -7.15
N SER A 434 9.10 -30.96 -7.33
CA SER A 434 10.16 -29.95 -7.32
C SER A 434 9.79 -28.77 -6.42
N ILE A 435 10.80 -28.07 -5.93
CA ILE A 435 10.63 -26.76 -5.31
C ILE A 435 11.28 -25.77 -6.27
N GLU A 436 10.49 -24.84 -6.79
CA GLU A 436 10.86 -23.95 -7.89
C GLU A 436 10.87 -22.49 -7.43
N GLN A 437 11.76 -21.71 -8.04
CA GLN A 437 11.87 -20.27 -7.85
C GLN A 437 11.86 -19.62 -9.24
N THR A 438 11.13 -18.52 -9.34
CA THR A 438 11.14 -17.69 -10.55
C THR A 438 12.42 -16.84 -10.56
N LEU A 439 13.26 -17.04 -11.58
CA LEU A 439 14.48 -16.26 -11.84
C LEU A 439 14.41 -15.71 -13.26
N LYS A 440 14.53 -14.38 -13.45
CA LYS A 440 14.51 -13.74 -14.78
C LYS A 440 13.40 -14.28 -15.71
N SER A 441 12.20 -14.48 -15.18
CA SER A 441 11.01 -14.99 -15.89
C SER A 441 10.99 -16.48 -16.26
N SER A 442 11.93 -17.29 -15.76
CA SER A 442 11.88 -18.75 -15.84
C SER A 442 11.69 -19.36 -14.46
N ASP A 443 10.86 -20.40 -14.37
CA ASP A 443 10.72 -21.19 -13.16
C ASP A 443 11.73 -22.34 -13.18
N ASP A 444 12.73 -22.23 -12.31
CA ASP A 444 13.77 -23.25 -12.18
C ASP A 444 13.71 -23.88 -10.79
N PRO A 445 14.00 -25.19 -10.66
CA PRO A 445 14.16 -25.80 -9.35
C PRO A 445 15.26 -25.11 -8.53
N ILE A 446 15.01 -24.91 -7.24
CA ILE A 446 16.00 -24.34 -6.32
C ILE A 446 17.18 -25.30 -6.15
N LEU A 447 18.38 -24.76 -5.91
CA LEU A 447 19.53 -25.59 -5.56
C LEU A 447 19.54 -25.87 -4.06
N THR A 448 19.69 -27.14 -3.71
CA THR A 448 19.75 -27.59 -2.32
C THR A 448 20.96 -28.47 -2.07
N LEU A 449 21.55 -28.33 -0.89
CA LEU A 449 22.45 -29.34 -0.34
C LEU A 449 21.58 -30.51 0.11
N SER A 450 21.78 -31.67 -0.51
CA SER A 450 20.98 -32.88 -0.24
C SER A 450 21.82 -33.94 0.47
N LYS A 451 21.29 -34.52 1.54
CA LYS A 451 21.86 -35.69 2.20
C LYS A 451 20.82 -36.80 2.26
N SER A 452 21.17 -37.97 1.72
CA SER A 452 20.39 -39.19 1.94
C SER A 452 20.68 -39.72 3.34
N LEU A 453 19.62 -40.08 4.07
CA LEU A 453 19.70 -40.76 5.36
C LEU A 453 19.37 -42.24 5.17
N GLU A 454 19.75 -43.03 6.17
CA GLU A 454 19.33 -44.43 6.24
C GLU A 454 17.80 -44.53 6.29
N PRO A 455 17.20 -45.53 5.61
CA PRO A 455 15.78 -45.81 5.70
C PRO A 455 15.36 -46.00 7.16
N ALA A 456 14.27 -45.37 7.55
CA ALA A 456 13.69 -45.51 8.88
C ALA A 456 12.17 -45.56 8.77
N HIS A 457 11.55 -46.24 9.74
CA HIS A 457 10.11 -46.23 9.87
C HIS A 457 9.64 -44.85 10.35
N VAL A 458 8.85 -44.19 9.51
CA VAL A 458 8.17 -42.93 9.83
C VAL A 458 6.70 -43.24 10.05
N THR A 459 6.17 -42.85 11.20
CA THR A 459 4.76 -43.04 11.54
C THR A 459 4.01 -41.73 11.54
N PHE A 460 2.72 -41.80 11.20
CA PHE A 460 1.78 -40.69 11.34
C PHE A 460 0.36 -41.23 11.51
N SER A 461 -0.49 -40.51 12.24
CA SER A 461 -1.88 -40.90 12.49
C SER A 461 -2.81 -40.22 11.50
N ILE A 462 -3.78 -40.96 10.96
CA ILE A 462 -4.86 -40.38 10.11
C ILE A 462 -6.05 -39.98 10.99
N ASN A 463 -6.29 -40.71 12.08
CA ASN A 463 -7.30 -40.42 13.09
C ASN A 463 -6.83 -40.96 14.45
N SER A 464 -7.65 -40.81 15.49
CA SER A 464 -7.32 -41.25 16.86
C SER A 464 -7.09 -42.75 17.02
N ALA A 465 -7.58 -43.58 16.08
CA ALA A 465 -7.53 -45.04 16.16
C ALA A 465 -6.55 -45.68 15.16
N THR A 466 -6.05 -44.93 14.17
CA THR A 466 -5.28 -45.48 13.04
C THR A 466 -3.96 -44.74 12.83
N THR A 467 -2.87 -45.48 12.95
CA THR A 467 -1.50 -45.01 12.68
C THR A 467 -0.92 -45.76 11.49
N ILE A 468 -0.46 -45.02 10.48
CA ILE A 468 0.29 -45.56 9.35
C ILE A 468 1.77 -45.61 9.72
N SER A 469 2.43 -46.70 9.33
CA SER A 469 3.89 -46.80 9.32
C SER A 469 4.38 -46.86 7.87
N VAL A 470 5.29 -45.96 7.52
CA VAL A 470 5.91 -45.86 6.20
C VAL A 470 7.38 -46.19 6.31
N ASN A 471 7.84 -47.13 5.48
CA ASN A 471 9.27 -47.36 5.27
C ASN A 471 9.66 -46.66 3.96
N ALA A 472 10.39 -45.55 4.05
CA ALA A 472 10.74 -44.73 2.91
C ALA A 472 12.21 -44.29 2.96
N SER A 473 12.78 -44.03 1.77
CA SER A 473 14.05 -43.32 1.63
C SER A 473 13.90 -41.89 2.15
N ARG A 474 14.83 -41.46 3.01
CA ARG A 474 14.76 -40.16 3.66
C ARG A 474 15.85 -39.24 3.13
N HIS A 475 15.46 -38.03 2.76
CA HIS A 475 16.38 -37.01 2.27
C HIS A 475 16.21 -35.72 3.07
N ILE A 476 17.32 -35.15 3.54
CA ILE A 476 17.35 -33.79 4.09
C ILE A 476 17.86 -32.86 3.02
N HIS A 477 17.16 -31.74 2.85
CA HIS A 477 17.52 -30.67 1.94
C HIS A 477 17.73 -29.36 2.71
N ALA A 478 18.78 -28.63 2.36
CA ALA A 478 19.02 -27.29 2.86
C ALA A 478 19.23 -26.33 1.68
N ALA A 479 18.54 -25.19 1.71
CA ALA A 479 18.67 -24.11 0.74
C ALA A 479 19.21 -22.86 1.44
N VAL A 480 20.06 -22.10 0.74
CA VAL A 480 20.52 -20.79 1.19
C VAL A 480 19.91 -19.74 0.27
N PHE A 481 19.12 -18.84 0.85
CA PHE A 481 18.55 -17.71 0.14
C PHE A 481 19.35 -16.45 0.44
N HIS A 482 19.33 -15.51 -0.52
CA HIS A 482 19.99 -14.23 -0.41
C HIS A 482 18.95 -13.11 -0.44
N SER A 483 19.26 -11.98 0.18
CA SER A 483 18.48 -10.75 0.09
C SER A 483 19.42 -9.54 0.07
N PHE A 484 19.05 -8.51 -0.70
CA PHE A 484 19.77 -7.25 -0.73
C PHE A 484 18.91 -6.17 -0.05
N GLY A 485 19.39 -5.64 1.08
CA GLY A 485 18.68 -4.61 1.84
C GLY A 485 17.28 -5.05 2.28
N ARG A 486 16.24 -4.37 1.76
CA ARG A 486 14.83 -4.62 2.07
C ARG A 486 14.10 -5.44 0.99
N GLU A 487 14.81 -5.94 -0.02
CA GLU A 487 14.19 -6.81 -1.02
C GLU A 487 13.80 -8.14 -0.39
N SER A 488 12.54 -8.54 -0.60
CA SER A 488 12.05 -9.84 -0.17
C SER A 488 12.79 -10.95 -0.88
N VAL A 489 13.03 -12.06 -0.17
CA VAL A 489 13.50 -13.31 -0.77
C VAL A 489 12.56 -13.67 -1.93
N SER A 490 13.11 -14.14 -3.04
CA SER A 490 12.32 -14.56 -4.20
C SER A 490 11.25 -15.58 -3.79
N SER A 491 10.05 -15.47 -4.37
CA SER A 491 8.96 -16.39 -4.12
C SER A 491 9.34 -17.81 -4.54
N VAL A 492 9.10 -18.77 -3.65
CA VAL A 492 9.34 -20.19 -3.89
C VAL A 492 8.00 -20.93 -3.94
N LYS A 493 7.90 -21.95 -4.75
CA LYS A 493 6.69 -22.77 -4.90
C LYS A 493 7.02 -24.26 -4.93
N LEU A 494 6.22 -25.07 -4.26
CA LEU A 494 6.24 -26.52 -4.39
C LEU A 494 5.40 -26.90 -5.62
N VAL A 495 6.00 -27.65 -6.55
CA VAL A 495 5.33 -28.09 -7.76
C VAL A 495 5.34 -29.60 -7.85
N ALA A 496 4.16 -30.19 -8.01
CA ALA A 496 4.00 -31.63 -8.21
C ALA A 496 3.30 -31.87 -9.55
N ARG A 497 3.93 -32.66 -10.42
CA ARG A 497 3.45 -32.96 -11.77
C ARG A 497 3.31 -34.47 -11.94
N ALA A 498 2.13 -34.95 -12.34
CA ALA A 498 1.96 -36.34 -12.76
C ALA A 498 2.18 -36.48 -14.27
N ARG A 499 2.67 -37.64 -14.69
CA ARG A 499 2.64 -38.03 -16.10
C ARG A 499 1.25 -38.54 -16.49
N GLN A 500 1.06 -38.74 -17.79
CA GLN A 500 -0.16 -39.37 -18.30
C GLN A 500 -0.35 -40.76 -17.67
N PHE A 501 -1.59 -41.09 -17.30
CA PHE A 501 -1.96 -42.40 -16.74
C PHE A 501 -1.17 -42.82 -15.48
N SER A 502 -0.65 -41.83 -14.75
CA SER A 502 0.13 -42.02 -13.53
C SER A 502 -0.53 -41.31 -12.36
N SER A 503 -0.38 -41.83 -11.15
CA SER A 503 -0.95 -41.22 -9.95
C SER A 503 -0.08 -41.48 -8.72
N PHE A 504 0.12 -40.45 -7.92
CA PHE A 504 0.77 -40.55 -6.62
C PHE A 504 0.14 -39.58 -5.64
N MET A 505 0.28 -39.85 -4.34
CA MET A 505 -0.23 -39.00 -3.28
C MET A 505 0.91 -38.19 -2.67
N LEU A 506 0.69 -36.89 -2.48
CA LEU A 506 1.61 -35.97 -1.84
C LEU A 506 1.04 -35.53 -0.50
N LEU A 507 1.79 -35.74 0.58
CA LEU A 507 1.47 -35.26 1.91
C LEU A 507 2.47 -34.16 2.28
N ILE A 508 1.94 -33.05 2.78
CA ILE A 508 2.68 -31.88 3.24
C ILE A 508 2.42 -31.69 4.72
N GLY A 509 3.47 -31.47 5.50
CA GLY A 509 3.34 -31.34 6.94
C GLY A 509 4.65 -30.99 7.63
N THR A 510 4.70 -31.31 8.93
CA THR A 510 5.87 -31.03 9.77
C THR A 510 6.58 -32.32 10.13
N VAL A 511 7.92 -32.32 10.04
CA VAL A 511 8.75 -33.42 10.53
C VAL A 511 8.99 -33.20 12.02
N VAL A 512 8.25 -33.92 12.87
CA VAL A 512 8.33 -33.79 14.33
C VAL A 512 9.62 -34.44 14.87
N SER A 513 9.97 -35.61 14.34
CA SER A 513 11.17 -36.33 14.76
C SER A 513 11.74 -37.21 13.65
N SER A 514 12.80 -37.96 13.94
CA SER A 514 13.35 -38.92 12.98
C SER A 514 12.40 -40.06 12.61
N THR A 515 11.34 -40.29 13.40
CA THR A 515 10.40 -41.41 13.24
C THR A 515 8.94 -40.95 13.19
N ALA A 516 8.65 -39.65 13.30
CA ALA A 516 7.29 -39.12 13.34
C ALA A 516 7.11 -37.97 12.34
N PHE A 517 6.01 -38.04 11.59
CA PHE A 517 5.57 -37.01 10.64
C PHE A 517 4.14 -36.57 11.00
N ASP A 518 3.86 -35.28 10.90
CA ASP A 518 2.55 -34.72 11.18
C ASP A 518 1.97 -34.10 9.89
N PRO A 519 1.20 -34.89 9.10
CA PRO A 519 0.62 -34.41 7.86
C PRO A 519 -0.46 -33.36 8.12
N LYS A 520 -0.36 -32.22 7.44
CA LYS A 520 -1.37 -31.14 7.50
C LYS A 520 -2.26 -31.11 6.28
N HIS A 521 -1.70 -31.44 5.12
CA HIS A 521 -2.41 -31.48 3.85
C HIS A 521 -2.02 -32.73 3.07
N ALA A 522 -2.97 -33.30 2.34
CA ALA A 522 -2.76 -34.44 1.46
C ALA A 522 -3.58 -34.25 0.20
N PHE A 523 -3.00 -34.58 -0.96
CA PHE A 523 -3.73 -34.58 -2.23
C PHE A 523 -3.13 -35.61 -3.20
N ILE A 524 -3.96 -36.05 -4.14
CA ILE A 524 -3.58 -36.99 -5.19
C ILE A 524 -3.24 -36.19 -6.45
N VAL A 525 -2.07 -36.47 -7.03
CA VAL A 525 -1.61 -35.88 -8.29
C VAL A 525 -1.74 -36.95 -9.36
N GLN A 526 -2.58 -36.74 -10.37
CA GLN A 526 -2.87 -37.77 -11.36
C GLN A 526 -2.95 -37.24 -12.79
N ASN A 527 -2.67 -38.10 -13.77
CA ASN A 527 -2.97 -37.89 -15.19
C ASN A 527 -2.70 -36.48 -15.78
N LYS A 528 -1.44 -36.06 -15.83
CA LYS A 528 -1.01 -34.72 -16.31
C LYS A 528 -1.42 -33.55 -15.41
N ASP A 529 -1.94 -33.79 -14.21
CA ASP A 529 -2.16 -32.74 -13.23
C ASP A 529 -0.84 -32.07 -12.85
N GLU A 530 -0.92 -30.75 -12.65
CA GLU A 530 0.12 -29.92 -12.07
C GLU A 530 -0.47 -29.16 -10.89
N TYR A 531 0.04 -29.43 -9.70
CA TYR A 531 -0.28 -28.69 -8.48
C TYR A 531 0.86 -27.75 -8.15
N VAL A 532 0.53 -26.46 -7.98
CA VAL A 532 1.47 -25.41 -7.61
C VAL A 532 1.05 -24.85 -6.26
N VAL A 533 1.88 -25.05 -5.24
CA VAL A 533 1.65 -24.58 -3.87
C VAL A 533 2.67 -23.49 -3.55
N PRO A 534 2.27 -22.20 -3.46
CA PRO A 534 3.17 -21.13 -3.03
C PRO A 534 3.71 -21.38 -1.61
N LEU A 535 5.02 -21.27 -1.43
CA LEU A 535 5.67 -21.40 -0.13
C LEU A 535 6.02 -20.02 0.40
N VAL A 536 5.39 -19.63 1.51
CA VAL A 536 5.71 -18.40 2.23
C VAL A 536 6.85 -18.69 3.19
N LEU A 537 7.96 -17.97 3.03
CA LEU A 537 9.16 -18.14 3.85
C LEU A 537 9.14 -17.13 5.00
N GLU A 538 9.15 -17.63 6.24
CA GLU A 538 9.29 -16.81 7.43
C GLU A 538 10.70 -16.94 8.02
N MET A 539 11.32 -15.80 8.33
CA MET A 539 12.62 -15.79 8.99
C MET A 539 12.47 -15.86 10.50
N ILE A 540 13.11 -16.85 11.11
CA ILE A 540 13.19 -16.99 12.56
C ILE A 540 14.46 -16.32 13.04
N ALA A 541 14.37 -15.60 14.17
CA ALA A 541 15.53 -14.93 14.77
C ALA A 541 16.67 -15.94 15.01
N SER A 542 17.89 -15.58 14.64
CA SER A 542 19.07 -16.41 14.88
C SER A 542 19.27 -16.66 16.38
N GLY A 543 19.99 -17.73 16.74
CA GLY A 543 20.28 -18.05 18.14
C GLY A 543 20.99 -16.92 18.89
N LYS A 544 21.82 -16.12 18.19
CA LYS A 544 22.46 -14.93 18.76
C LYS A 544 21.44 -13.80 19.00
N GLN A 545 20.72 -13.39 17.97
CA GLN A 545 19.73 -12.30 18.08
C GLN A 545 18.68 -12.59 19.15
N PHE A 546 18.26 -13.85 19.28
CA PHE A 546 17.33 -14.24 20.33
C PHE A 546 17.95 -14.13 21.72
N ARG A 547 19.20 -14.56 21.91
CA ARG A 547 19.91 -14.38 23.19
C ARG A 547 20.01 -12.91 23.55
N ASP A 548 20.45 -12.07 22.61
CA ASP A 548 20.61 -10.63 22.80
C ASP A 548 19.26 -9.98 23.16
N ALA A 549 18.16 -10.42 22.52
CA ALA A 549 16.81 -9.89 22.77
C ALA A 549 16.22 -10.29 24.14
N ILE A 550 16.58 -11.47 24.67
CA ILE A 550 16.08 -11.92 25.98
C ILE A 550 17.01 -11.55 27.14
N GLU A 551 18.22 -11.05 26.86
CA GLU A 551 19.25 -10.78 27.88
C GLU A 551 18.77 -9.76 28.92
N SER A 552 17.99 -8.76 28.51
CA SER A 552 17.42 -7.74 29.38
C SER A 552 16.11 -8.14 30.07
N LEU A 553 15.59 -9.35 29.81
CA LEU A 553 14.33 -9.84 30.41
C LEU A 553 14.58 -10.49 31.78
N SER A 554 13.54 -10.56 32.62
CA SER A 554 13.61 -11.25 33.91
C SER A 554 13.88 -12.76 33.72
N PRO A 555 14.44 -13.47 34.72
CA PRO A 555 14.75 -14.90 34.60
C PRO A 555 13.53 -15.78 34.24
N GLU A 556 12.34 -15.42 34.72
CA GLU A 556 11.09 -16.13 34.43
C GLU A 556 10.65 -15.93 32.97
N MET A 557 10.72 -14.69 32.47
CA MET A 557 10.44 -14.36 31.07
C MET A 557 11.46 -15.01 30.14
N GLN A 558 12.74 -15.08 30.52
CA GLN A 558 13.77 -15.79 29.76
C GLN A 558 13.48 -17.29 29.68
N ARG A 559 13.04 -17.93 30.78
CA ARG A 559 12.67 -19.36 30.78
C ARG A 559 11.49 -19.61 29.85
N PHE A 560 10.44 -18.78 29.92
CA PHE A 560 9.30 -18.87 29.02
C PHE A 560 9.72 -18.69 27.56
N ALA A 561 10.48 -17.64 27.24
CA ALA A 561 10.94 -17.38 25.89
C ALA A 561 11.79 -18.53 25.33
N LYS A 562 12.68 -19.12 26.13
CA LYS A 562 13.49 -20.28 25.73
C LYS A 562 12.62 -21.50 25.43
N ALA A 563 11.66 -21.83 26.30
CA ALA A 563 10.72 -22.93 26.08
C ALA A 563 9.85 -22.69 24.82
N TYR A 564 9.35 -21.48 24.65
CA TYR A 564 8.57 -21.11 23.46
C TYR A 564 9.39 -21.20 22.17
N ARG A 565 10.67 -20.80 22.20
CA ARG A 565 11.58 -20.94 21.07
C ARG A 565 11.87 -22.40 20.73
N GLU A 566 12.01 -23.28 21.72
CA GLU A 566 12.18 -24.72 21.48
C GLU A 566 10.97 -25.28 20.73
N VAL A 567 9.75 -24.96 21.18
CA VAL A 567 8.50 -25.33 20.50
C VAL A 567 8.44 -24.73 19.09
N GLN A 568 8.84 -23.46 18.93
CA GLN A 568 8.87 -22.80 17.63
C GLN A 568 9.83 -23.52 16.68
N LEU A 569 11.02 -23.92 17.12
CA LEU A 569 12.01 -24.61 16.30
C LEU A 569 11.56 -26.04 15.93
N GLU A 570 10.92 -26.75 16.85
CA GLU A 570 10.39 -28.11 16.61
C GLU A 570 9.35 -28.12 15.48
N SER A 571 8.55 -27.05 15.36
CA SER A 571 7.49 -26.93 14.35
C SER A 571 7.96 -26.47 12.95
N THR A 572 9.27 -26.24 12.74
CA THR A 572 9.76 -25.52 11.54
C THR A 572 10.30 -26.39 10.42
N LEU A 573 10.46 -27.69 10.66
CA LEU A 573 10.91 -28.61 9.62
C LEU A 573 9.77 -28.95 8.66
N PHE A 574 9.73 -28.20 7.55
CA PHE A 574 8.83 -28.49 6.44
C PHE A 574 9.13 -29.87 5.84
N GLY A 575 8.11 -30.74 5.82
CA GLY A 575 8.20 -32.11 5.36
C GLY A 575 7.29 -32.40 4.18
N ILE A 576 7.81 -33.19 3.24
CA ILE A 576 7.09 -33.71 2.09
C ILE A 576 7.20 -35.23 2.14
N LEU A 577 6.06 -35.92 2.12
CA LEU A 577 5.97 -37.36 2.03
C LEU A 577 5.25 -37.75 0.74
N ILE A 578 5.85 -38.65 -0.03
CA ILE A 578 5.33 -39.11 -1.33
C ILE A 578 4.94 -40.58 -1.18
N ILE A 579 3.69 -40.91 -1.53
CA ILE A 579 3.16 -42.27 -1.50
C ILE A 579 2.74 -42.66 -2.92
N GLN A 580 3.35 -43.71 -3.47
CA GLN A 580 3.02 -44.24 -4.79
C GLN A 580 1.74 -45.06 -4.68
N ILE A 581 0.75 -44.80 -5.54
CA ILE A 581 -0.60 -45.38 -5.38
C ILE A 581 -0.68 -46.80 -5.93
N LYS A 582 -0.12 -47.06 -7.13
CA LYS A 582 -0.25 -48.38 -7.79
C LYS A 582 0.20 -49.57 -6.93
N PRO A 583 1.38 -49.56 -6.27
CA PRO A 583 1.80 -50.66 -5.42
C PRO A 583 0.86 -50.90 -4.23
N GLN A 584 0.21 -49.84 -3.74
CA GLN A 584 -0.73 -49.95 -2.62
C GLN A 584 -2.08 -50.50 -3.08
N LEU A 585 -2.52 -50.15 -4.30
CA LEU A 585 -3.72 -50.75 -4.91
C LEU A 585 -3.52 -52.23 -5.20
N GLU A 586 -2.37 -52.63 -5.73
CA GLU A 586 -2.05 -54.05 -5.98
C GLU A 586 -2.13 -54.85 -4.67
N LYS A 587 -1.54 -54.31 -3.60
CA LYS A 587 -1.61 -54.92 -2.27
C LYS A 587 -3.03 -54.96 -1.71
N LEU A 588 -3.81 -53.90 -1.89
CA LEU A 588 -5.19 -53.80 -1.41
C LEU A 588 -6.10 -54.83 -2.11
N LEU A 589 -5.92 -55.00 -3.42
CA LEU A 589 -6.72 -55.88 -4.27
C LEU A 589 -6.21 -57.33 -4.31
N ASN A 590 -5.19 -57.66 -3.53
CA ASN A 590 -4.55 -58.98 -3.50
C ASN A 590 -3.98 -59.40 -4.87
N LEU A 591 -3.42 -58.43 -5.60
CA LEU A 591 -2.74 -58.64 -6.88
C LEU A 591 -1.21 -58.71 -6.67
N PRO A 592 -0.49 -59.53 -7.45
CA PRO A 592 0.97 -59.52 -7.48
C PRO A 592 1.54 -58.14 -7.87
N HIS A 593 2.80 -57.89 -7.48
CA HIS A 593 3.51 -56.69 -7.91
C HIS A 593 3.56 -56.55 -9.43
N ASP A 594 3.43 -55.32 -9.92
CA ASP A 594 3.45 -54.92 -11.34
C ASP A 594 2.25 -55.41 -12.19
N SER A 595 1.21 -55.96 -11.55
CA SER A 595 0.00 -56.41 -12.23
C SER A 595 -0.76 -55.27 -12.91
N LEU A 596 -0.78 -54.08 -12.30
CA LEU A 596 -1.53 -52.93 -12.82
C LEU A 596 -0.70 -52.04 -13.76
N THR A 597 0.61 -52.33 -13.91
CA THR A 597 1.53 -51.49 -14.69
C THR A 597 1.13 -51.39 -16.17
N LYS A 598 0.58 -52.47 -16.75
CA LYS A 598 0.12 -52.50 -18.15
C LYS A 598 -1.39 -52.25 -18.31
N GLU A 599 -2.14 -52.24 -17.22
CA GLU A 599 -3.60 -52.18 -17.21
C GLU A 599 -4.10 -50.75 -16.91
N ILE A 600 -3.89 -49.86 -17.88
CA ILE A 600 -4.18 -48.43 -17.73
C ILE A 600 -5.67 -48.17 -17.46
N GLN A 601 -6.56 -48.74 -18.29
CA GLN A 601 -8.00 -48.51 -18.15
C GLN A 601 -8.52 -49.06 -16.82
N LEU A 602 -8.12 -50.27 -16.46
CA LEU A 602 -8.51 -50.89 -15.20
C LEU A 602 -8.04 -50.06 -14.00
N THR A 603 -6.82 -49.52 -14.04
CA THR A 603 -6.30 -48.67 -12.96
C THR A 603 -7.10 -47.38 -12.80
N GLN A 604 -7.48 -46.74 -13.92
CA GLN A 604 -8.34 -45.54 -13.89
C GLN A 604 -9.72 -45.86 -13.33
N ASP A 605 -10.29 -46.98 -13.78
CA ASP A 605 -11.61 -47.44 -13.36
C ASP A 605 -11.65 -47.73 -11.86
N ILE A 606 -10.64 -48.42 -11.32
CA ILE A 606 -10.49 -48.69 -9.88
C ILE A 606 -10.36 -47.38 -9.10
N MET A 607 -9.54 -46.44 -9.58
CA MET A 607 -9.36 -45.14 -8.93
C MET A 607 -10.66 -44.34 -8.90
N ASP A 608 -11.44 -44.36 -9.97
CA ASP A 608 -12.76 -43.71 -10.02
C ASP A 608 -13.75 -44.38 -9.05
N MET A 609 -13.76 -45.71 -8.96
CA MET A 609 -14.59 -46.44 -7.98
C MET A 609 -14.30 -46.02 -6.54
N PHE A 610 -13.02 -45.85 -6.19
CA PHE A 610 -12.63 -45.44 -4.83
C PHE A 610 -12.86 -43.95 -4.56
N LEU A 611 -12.55 -43.07 -5.51
CA LEU A 611 -12.57 -41.63 -5.28
C LEU A 611 -13.94 -41.01 -5.53
N GLN A 612 -14.60 -41.36 -6.65
CA GLN A 612 -15.87 -40.76 -7.05
C GLN A 612 -17.05 -41.49 -6.42
N TYR A 613 -17.03 -42.84 -6.48
CA TYR A 613 -18.15 -43.67 -6.06
C TYR A 613 -18.02 -44.21 -4.63
N GLN A 614 -16.85 -44.03 -3.98
CA GLN A 614 -16.57 -44.46 -2.61
C GLN A 614 -16.89 -45.95 -2.35
N ILE A 615 -16.67 -46.80 -3.35
CA ILE A 615 -16.95 -48.22 -3.25
C ILE A 615 -15.95 -48.89 -2.27
N PRO A 616 -16.43 -49.70 -1.31
CA PRO A 616 -15.56 -50.47 -0.42
C PRO A 616 -14.61 -51.40 -1.20
N SER A 617 -13.35 -51.48 -0.77
CA SER A 617 -12.34 -52.31 -1.42
C SER A 617 -12.71 -53.79 -1.48
N ASP A 618 -13.42 -54.28 -0.46
CA ASP A 618 -13.78 -55.69 -0.34
C ASP A 618 -14.63 -56.21 -1.51
N LEU A 619 -15.35 -55.32 -2.21
CA LEU A 619 -16.16 -55.67 -3.39
C LEU A 619 -15.33 -55.79 -4.67
N MET A 620 -14.08 -55.35 -4.66
CA MET A 620 -13.17 -55.36 -5.82
C MET A 620 -11.93 -56.22 -5.61
N THR A 621 -11.64 -56.62 -4.37
CA THR A 621 -10.48 -57.45 -4.01
C THR A 621 -10.58 -58.86 -4.61
N PHE A 622 -9.45 -59.39 -5.08
CA PHE A 622 -9.38 -60.77 -5.54
C PHE A 622 -9.50 -61.76 -4.37
N ASP A 623 -10.54 -62.59 -4.42
CA ASP A 623 -10.95 -63.57 -3.40
C ASP A 623 -10.61 -65.03 -3.77
N GLY A 624 -9.89 -65.26 -4.87
CA GLY A 624 -9.51 -66.60 -5.33
C GLY A 624 -8.21 -67.15 -4.71
N PRO A 625 -7.81 -68.38 -5.09
CA PRO A 625 -6.58 -69.01 -4.61
C PRO A 625 -5.32 -68.17 -4.92
N PRO A 626 -4.34 -68.11 -4.00
CA PRO A 626 -3.12 -67.33 -4.19
C PRO A 626 -2.23 -67.85 -5.33
N GLU A 627 -2.40 -69.11 -5.75
CA GLU A 627 -1.63 -69.75 -6.84
C GLU A 627 -2.18 -69.47 -8.25
N ASP A 628 -3.33 -68.78 -8.36
CA ASP A 628 -3.91 -68.44 -9.66
C ASP A 628 -2.95 -67.57 -10.51
N LEU A 629 -3.00 -67.76 -11.83
CA LEU A 629 -2.18 -67.00 -12.76
C LEU A 629 -2.52 -65.51 -12.67
N VAL A 630 -1.51 -64.65 -12.80
CA VAL A 630 -1.66 -63.18 -12.70
C VAL A 630 -2.73 -62.64 -13.66
N ALA A 631 -2.80 -63.20 -14.87
CA ALA A 631 -3.79 -62.81 -15.88
C ALA A 631 -5.24 -63.12 -15.44
N ASP A 632 -5.45 -64.25 -14.76
CA ASP A 632 -6.76 -64.66 -14.27
C ASP A 632 -7.20 -63.77 -13.10
N LYS A 633 -6.26 -63.40 -12.23
CA LYS A 633 -6.49 -62.44 -11.14
C LYS A 633 -6.91 -61.07 -11.65
N ILE A 634 -6.18 -60.53 -12.63
CA ILE A 634 -6.50 -59.24 -13.26
C ILE A 634 -7.88 -59.29 -13.93
N THR A 635 -8.18 -60.36 -14.67
CA THR A 635 -9.46 -60.52 -15.37
C THR A 635 -10.63 -60.54 -14.39
N ARG A 636 -10.47 -61.24 -13.26
CA ARG A 636 -11.52 -61.35 -12.24
C ARG A 636 -11.77 -60.01 -11.53
N VAL A 637 -10.72 -59.27 -11.17
CA VAL A 637 -10.85 -57.90 -10.64
C VAL A 637 -11.51 -56.97 -11.67
N GLY A 638 -11.12 -57.08 -12.94
CA GLY A 638 -11.75 -56.33 -14.04
C GLY A 638 -13.24 -56.62 -14.22
N GLN A 639 -13.66 -57.89 -14.04
CA GLN A 639 -15.08 -58.26 -14.04
C GLN A 639 -15.84 -57.65 -12.86
N TYR A 640 -15.26 -57.63 -11.66
CA TYR A 640 -15.88 -57.00 -10.49
C TYR A 640 -16.10 -55.50 -10.71
N VAL A 641 -15.07 -54.80 -11.16
CA VAL A 641 -15.15 -53.37 -11.49
C VAL A 641 -16.14 -53.12 -12.63
N GLY A 642 -16.14 -53.97 -13.67
CA GLY A 642 -17.06 -53.86 -14.80
C GLY A 642 -18.53 -54.05 -14.40
N ASN A 643 -18.83 -55.00 -13.52
CA ASN A 643 -20.18 -55.23 -12.99
C ASN A 643 -20.65 -54.04 -12.13
N LEU A 644 -19.76 -53.50 -11.30
CA LEU A 644 -20.06 -52.33 -10.46
C LEU A 644 -20.30 -51.06 -11.27
N LYS A 645 -19.66 -50.92 -12.44
CA LYS A 645 -19.90 -49.80 -13.37
C LYS A 645 -21.24 -49.86 -14.10
N GLN A 646 -21.84 -51.05 -14.20
CA GLN A 646 -23.11 -51.27 -14.87
C GLN A 646 -24.31 -51.15 -13.91
N MET A 647 -24.05 -51.15 -12.61
CA MET A 647 -25.01 -50.79 -11.55
C MET A 647 -25.08 -49.28 -11.38
#